data_AF-A0A2N7NJ14-F1
#
_entry.id   AF-A0A2N7NJ14-F1
#
_cell.length_a   1.000
_cell.length_b   1.000
_cell.length_c   1.000
_cell.angle_alpha   90.00
_cell.angle_beta   90.00
_cell.angle_gamma   90.00
#
_symmetry.space_group_name_H-M   'P 1'
#
loop_
_entity.id
_entity.type
_entity.pdbx_description
1 polymer ?
#
loop_
_entity_poly.entity_id
_entity_poly.type
_entity_poly.pdbx_seq_one_letter_code
_entity_poly.pdbx_strand_id
1 'polypeptide(L)'
;MTVPTNKAMPLRIALLAQPANAAELSADLFPSFPEMITVVVDGNFNQALAHAIETVNQGNVVKLCLDHHSPSLLMLSALNAAQNKIHPHANLASFVDTATGNSIQLALDIARRPASDLSHQQQHSDLSASQQFDELLNIINAISSRSLPSHSLPNHYWFTEPNKARVAALTFSDDSPKATSLILTQATGLHEPKTLLSSERLMFVVFGCEQTELVSQLTSLREELKCVSDSTDSELAIATLMHSNLSHFQSVQHNAGRGANIVIQAASIEAALQEITAIENALPKVMGDNSHYKTPAGSCFSPKPQSKGGVAFVYPGVGTVYPGMLREFHQHFPQLFARLEREGNLKEMLQAEKTYADDAQEMSLSELAIAGVGSSYLLTQLLCDEFKVQPDFALGYSKGEASMWASLNVWKNPHALIEMTQTSPIFTTAISGELTAVRQDWQLNSDESIQWNSFVVRSDAQAIEALLPEFPRAYLAIIQGDTCVLAGCESTCRALLKKLGKRGIAANRVTAMHTTPALSQHSQVREFYTQSLFDELPKHIRFISAAGLPTGAPINIDSDSIALSIADTFCSTLDFTALIQSARQQGARLFVEVGADRQTSTLIDKINRSDNVADQYCTIASNAKGGDDVVTLIKCIGQLITHQIPLSVEPLIQGLKQQITTAKQLSGVSQGSAVNHQGELV
;
A
#
# COMPACT_ATOMS: atom_id res chain seq x y z
N MET A 1 -20.20 29.89 48.21
CA MET A 1 -19.58 28.57 48.40
C MET A 1 -20.04 27.69 47.27
N THR A 2 -19.22 27.59 46.23
CA THR A 2 -19.48 26.78 45.03
C THR A 2 -19.20 25.32 45.34
N VAL A 3 -20.14 24.46 44.98
CA VAL A 3 -20.10 23.00 45.14
C VAL A 3 -18.84 22.45 44.47
N PRO A 4 -18.05 21.57 45.12
CA PRO A 4 -16.92 20.93 44.48
C PRO A 4 -17.43 19.97 43.40
N THR A 5 -17.13 20.27 42.14
CA THR A 5 -17.32 19.34 41.03
C THR A 5 -16.34 18.20 41.22
N ASN A 6 -16.82 17.08 41.76
CA ASN A 6 -16.10 15.83 41.77
C ASN A 6 -15.98 15.38 40.30
N LYS A 7 -14.97 15.87 39.57
CA LYS A 7 -14.76 15.53 38.16
C LYS A 7 -14.35 14.05 38.10
N ALA A 8 -15.32 13.18 37.80
CA ALA A 8 -15.07 11.76 37.57
C ALA A 8 -13.84 11.60 36.65
N MET A 9 -12.93 10.71 37.03
CA MET A 9 -11.79 10.38 36.16
C MET A 9 -12.29 9.58 34.95
N PRO A 10 -11.69 9.76 33.76
CA PRO A 10 -11.98 8.91 32.62
C PRO A 10 -11.79 7.44 32.98
N LEU A 11 -12.64 6.58 32.43
CA LEU A 11 -12.38 5.15 32.47
C LEU A 11 -11.07 4.84 31.75
N ARG A 12 -10.35 3.85 32.25
CA ARG A 12 -9.08 3.37 31.67
C ARG A 12 -9.14 1.87 31.54
N ILE A 13 -10.15 1.40 30.80
CA ILE A 13 -10.41 -0.02 30.62
C ILE A 13 -9.96 -0.39 29.20
N ALA A 14 -8.97 -1.26 29.12
CA ALA A 14 -8.50 -1.88 27.89
C ALA A 14 -9.53 -2.92 27.42
N LEU A 15 -9.77 -2.93 26.11
CA LEU A 15 -10.77 -3.77 25.45
C LEU A 15 -10.09 -4.63 24.36
N LEU A 16 -10.28 -5.95 24.42
CA LEU A 16 -9.82 -6.88 23.39
C LEU A 16 -10.99 -7.74 22.92
N ALA A 17 -11.39 -7.54 21.66
CA ALA A 17 -12.36 -8.41 21.02
C ALA A 17 -11.72 -9.77 20.71
N GLN A 18 -12.39 -10.86 21.07
CA GLN A 18 -11.95 -12.23 20.85
C GLN A 18 -12.96 -12.97 19.98
N PRO A 19 -12.52 -13.73 18.97
CA PRO A 19 -13.41 -14.57 18.17
C PRO A 19 -14.02 -15.69 19.04
N ALA A 20 -15.13 -16.25 18.56
CA ALA A 20 -15.71 -17.46 19.13
C ALA A 20 -14.64 -18.57 19.24
N ASN A 21 -14.57 -19.25 20.39
CA ASN A 21 -13.61 -20.32 20.68
C ASN A 21 -12.12 -19.93 20.62
N ALA A 22 -11.79 -18.64 20.81
CA ALA A 22 -10.39 -18.25 21.04
C ALA A 22 -9.82 -19.08 22.21
N ALA A 23 -8.61 -19.62 22.06
CA ALA A 23 -7.89 -20.21 23.18
C ALA A 23 -7.88 -19.18 24.31
N GLU A 24 -8.41 -19.55 25.48
CA GLU A 24 -8.40 -18.64 26.62
C GLU A 24 -6.95 -18.19 26.83
N LEU A 25 -6.76 -16.91 27.19
CA LEU A 25 -5.47 -16.46 27.71
C LEU A 25 -5.20 -17.33 28.93
N SER A 26 -4.49 -18.44 28.74
CA SER A 26 -4.28 -19.42 29.79
C SER A 26 -3.58 -18.70 30.92
N ALA A 27 -4.02 -18.93 32.16
CA ALA A 27 -3.34 -18.42 33.35
C ALA A 27 -1.82 -18.75 33.33
N ASP A 28 -1.42 -19.79 32.59
CA ASP A 28 -0.04 -20.22 32.39
C ASP A 28 0.83 -19.27 31.53
N LEU A 29 0.23 -18.39 30.71
CA LEU A 29 0.98 -17.45 29.87
C LEU A 29 1.47 -16.22 30.66
N PHE A 30 0.83 -15.94 31.81
CA PHE A 30 1.15 -14.80 32.65
C PHE A 30 0.92 -15.16 34.13
N PRO A 31 1.92 -15.67 34.87
CA PRO A 31 1.76 -16.13 36.26
C PRO A 31 1.32 -15.04 37.27
N SER A 32 1.19 -13.78 36.83
CA SER A 32 0.70 -12.63 37.59
C SER A 32 -0.69 -12.13 37.12
N PHE A 33 -1.41 -12.89 36.30
CA PHE A 33 -2.73 -12.47 35.81
C PHE A 33 -3.81 -12.59 36.91
N PRO A 34 -4.64 -11.55 37.11
CA PRO A 34 -5.78 -11.61 38.04
C PRO A 34 -6.79 -12.70 37.63
N GLU A 35 -7.62 -13.11 38.58
CA GLU A 35 -8.74 -14.02 38.32
C GLU A 35 -9.64 -13.47 37.20
N MET A 36 -9.98 -14.34 36.24
CA MET A 36 -10.84 -13.99 35.12
C MET A 36 -12.29 -14.29 35.49
N ILE A 37 -13.13 -13.26 35.49
CA ILE A 37 -14.56 -13.34 35.81
C ILE A 37 -15.35 -13.25 34.51
N THR A 38 -16.27 -14.20 34.28
CA THR A 38 -17.17 -14.15 33.13
C THR A 38 -18.43 -13.37 33.48
N VAL A 39 -18.78 -12.37 32.67
CA VAL A 39 -20.03 -11.61 32.77
C VAL A 39 -20.84 -11.89 31.51
N VAL A 40 -22.03 -12.46 31.69
CA VAL A 40 -22.93 -12.77 30.57
C VAL A 40 -23.89 -11.60 30.35
N VAL A 41 -24.02 -11.14 29.11
CA VAL A 41 -25.00 -10.13 28.71
C VAL A 41 -26.34 -10.82 28.52
N ASP A 42 -27.15 -10.85 29.58
CA ASP A 42 -28.50 -11.40 29.57
C ASP A 42 -29.54 -10.32 29.91
N GLY A 43 -30.46 -10.07 28.98
CA GLY A 43 -31.61 -9.16 29.13
C GLY A 43 -31.29 -7.66 29.21
N ASN A 44 -30.18 -7.24 29.82
CA ASN A 44 -29.83 -5.83 30.02
C ASN A 44 -28.31 -5.58 29.84
N PHE A 45 -27.95 -5.03 28.68
CA PHE A 45 -26.57 -4.70 28.34
C PHE A 45 -25.93 -3.67 29.29
N ASN A 46 -26.65 -2.61 29.64
CA ASN A 46 -26.13 -1.55 30.52
C ASN A 46 -25.75 -2.09 31.89
N GLN A 47 -26.59 -2.95 32.45
CA GLN A 47 -26.34 -3.59 33.75
C GLN A 47 -25.12 -4.52 33.67
N ALA A 48 -25.04 -5.37 32.63
CA ALA A 48 -23.91 -6.26 32.43
C ALA A 48 -22.59 -5.48 32.25
N LEU A 49 -22.60 -4.42 31.42
CA LEU A 49 -21.42 -3.59 31.20
C LEU A 49 -21.01 -2.81 32.44
N ALA A 50 -21.96 -2.25 33.20
CA ALA A 50 -21.67 -1.57 34.46
C ALA A 50 -21.02 -2.51 35.49
N HIS A 51 -21.54 -3.74 35.60
CA HIS A 51 -20.96 -4.78 36.46
C HIS A 51 -19.54 -5.16 36.01
N ALA A 52 -19.31 -5.31 34.69
CA ALA A 52 -18.00 -5.58 34.14
C ALA A 52 -17.00 -4.44 34.44
N ILE A 53 -17.42 -3.17 34.27
CA ILE A 53 -16.60 -1.99 34.59
C ILE A 53 -16.22 -1.96 36.07
N GLU A 54 -17.18 -2.19 36.97
CA GLU A 54 -16.93 -2.22 38.41
C GLU A 54 -15.94 -3.34 38.77
N THR A 55 -16.13 -4.52 38.20
CA THR A 55 -15.27 -5.69 38.42
C THR A 55 -13.84 -5.45 37.94
N VAL A 56 -13.65 -4.78 36.79
CA VAL A 56 -12.33 -4.37 36.31
C VAL A 56 -11.69 -3.33 37.24
N ASN A 57 -12.47 -2.38 37.76
CA ASN A 57 -11.97 -1.38 38.71
C ASN A 57 -11.56 -1.98 40.07
N GLN A 58 -12.12 -3.14 40.43
CA GLN A 58 -11.69 -3.94 41.59
C GLN A 58 -10.37 -4.72 41.34
N GLY A 59 -9.82 -4.67 40.11
CA GLY A 59 -8.54 -5.26 39.75
C GLY A 59 -8.63 -6.58 38.98
N ASN A 60 -9.84 -7.09 38.73
CA ASN A 60 -10.06 -8.35 38.03
C ASN A 60 -10.03 -8.18 36.50
N VAL A 61 -9.91 -9.29 35.80
CA VAL A 61 -10.08 -9.35 34.34
C VAL A 61 -11.48 -9.87 34.06
N VAL A 62 -12.20 -9.26 33.12
CA VAL A 62 -13.58 -9.66 32.78
C VAL A 62 -13.64 -10.18 31.35
N LYS A 63 -14.29 -11.33 31.17
CA LYS A 63 -14.75 -11.81 29.87
C LYS A 63 -16.24 -11.50 29.73
N LEU A 64 -16.58 -10.49 28.94
CA LEU A 64 -17.97 -10.11 28.63
C LEU A 64 -18.43 -10.87 27.37
N CYS A 65 -19.51 -11.63 27.44
CA CYS A 65 -19.99 -12.46 26.31
C CYS A 65 -21.51 -12.65 26.33
N LEU A 66 -22.09 -13.13 25.22
CA LEU A 66 -23.50 -13.53 25.15
C LEU A 66 -23.70 -14.95 25.67
N ASP A 67 -22.76 -15.83 25.36
CA ASP A 67 -22.68 -17.19 25.88
C ASP A 67 -21.21 -17.67 25.86
N HIS A 68 -20.95 -18.91 26.29
CA HIS A 68 -19.59 -19.45 26.36
C HIS A 68 -18.95 -19.75 24.99
N HIS A 69 -19.74 -19.78 23.92
CA HIS A 69 -19.34 -20.12 22.56
C HIS A 69 -19.40 -18.94 21.59
N SER A 70 -19.91 -17.78 22.02
CA SER A 70 -19.98 -16.56 21.25
C SER A 70 -18.63 -15.83 21.24
N PRO A 71 -18.42 -14.87 20.30
CA PRO A 71 -17.38 -13.87 20.46
C PRO A 71 -17.48 -13.19 21.83
N SER A 72 -16.33 -12.85 22.40
CA SER A 72 -16.25 -12.24 23.72
C SER A 72 -15.40 -10.99 23.71
N LEU A 73 -15.64 -10.12 24.69
CA LEU A 73 -14.87 -8.92 24.94
C LEU A 73 -14.10 -9.09 26.24
N LEU A 74 -12.77 -9.18 26.15
CA LEU A 74 -11.91 -9.16 27.31
C LEU A 74 -11.71 -7.72 27.77
N MET A 75 -11.94 -7.47 29.05
CA MET A 75 -11.83 -6.17 29.70
C MET A 75 -10.85 -6.26 30.87
N LEU A 76 -9.92 -5.32 30.94
CA LEU A 76 -8.95 -5.22 32.02
C LEU A 76 -8.51 -3.76 32.20
N SER A 77 -7.87 -3.43 33.32
CA SER A 77 -7.34 -2.08 33.47
C SER A 77 -6.25 -1.83 32.43
N ALA A 78 -6.21 -0.63 31.84
CA ALA A 78 -5.19 -0.27 30.85
C ALA A 78 -3.78 -0.31 31.45
N LEU A 79 -3.65 -0.12 32.76
CA LEU A 79 -2.39 -0.30 33.48
C LEU A 79 -1.95 -1.76 33.49
N ASN A 80 -2.85 -2.69 33.81
CA ASN A 80 -2.55 -4.12 33.80
C ASN A 80 -2.20 -4.59 32.39
N ALA A 81 -2.92 -4.12 31.37
CA ALA A 81 -2.59 -4.42 29.98
C ALA A 81 -1.15 -3.97 29.63
N ALA A 82 -0.79 -2.72 29.97
CA ALA A 82 0.54 -2.18 29.72
C ALA A 82 1.65 -2.94 30.48
N GLN A 83 1.44 -3.26 31.76
CA GLN A 83 2.39 -4.02 32.59
C GLN A 83 2.67 -5.42 32.02
N ASN A 84 1.67 -6.03 31.37
CA ASN A 84 1.78 -7.35 30.77
C ASN A 84 2.05 -7.32 29.25
N LYS A 85 2.37 -6.14 28.68
CA LYS A 85 2.62 -5.95 27.23
C LYS A 85 1.48 -6.45 26.33
N ILE A 86 0.25 -6.36 26.83
CA ILE A 86 -0.95 -6.64 26.05
C ILE A 86 -1.27 -5.40 25.23
N HIS A 87 -1.60 -5.60 23.95
CA HIS A 87 -1.95 -4.53 23.03
C HIS A 87 -3.47 -4.51 22.82
N PRO A 88 -4.24 -3.65 23.53
CA PRO A 88 -5.69 -3.65 23.43
C PRO A 88 -6.15 -3.12 22.08
N HIS A 89 -7.33 -3.53 21.62
CA HIS A 89 -7.96 -3.02 20.40
C HIS A 89 -8.48 -1.59 20.61
N ALA A 90 -9.14 -1.35 21.75
CA ALA A 90 -9.65 -0.04 22.13
C ALA A 90 -9.50 0.19 23.64
N ASN A 91 -9.71 1.43 24.08
CA ASN A 91 -9.95 1.77 25.48
C ASN A 91 -11.35 2.34 25.64
N LEU A 92 -12.11 1.82 26.60
CA LEU A 92 -13.35 2.46 27.07
C LEU A 92 -12.95 3.65 27.96
N ALA A 93 -13.23 4.86 27.47
CA ALA A 93 -12.89 6.12 28.14
C ALA A 93 -14.05 6.68 28.96
N SER A 94 -15.29 6.35 28.61
CA SER A 94 -16.50 6.79 29.31
C SER A 94 -17.67 5.88 29.00
N PHE A 95 -18.57 5.74 29.97
CA PHE A 95 -19.86 5.06 29.89
C PHE A 95 -20.87 5.90 30.68
N VAL A 96 -21.90 6.40 30.00
CA VAL A 96 -22.93 7.27 30.59
C VAL A 96 -24.29 6.72 30.24
N ASP A 97 -25.11 6.42 31.25
CA ASP A 97 -26.53 6.12 31.13
C ASP A 97 -27.33 7.27 31.76
N THR A 98 -27.98 8.11 30.95
CA THR A 98 -28.61 9.35 31.41
C THR A 98 -29.90 9.67 30.67
N ALA A 99 -30.85 10.31 31.35
CA ALA A 99 -32.12 10.78 30.78
C ALA A 99 -31.99 12.10 29.97
N THR A 100 -30.77 12.53 29.65
CA THR A 100 -30.51 13.85 29.03
C THR A 100 -30.30 13.72 27.53
N GLY A 101 -30.88 14.64 26.75
CA GLY A 101 -30.70 14.70 25.29
C GLY A 101 -29.29 15.09 24.81
N ASN A 102 -28.30 15.15 25.71
CA ASN A 102 -26.90 15.44 25.39
C ASN A 102 -25.93 14.43 26.04
N SER A 103 -26.30 13.15 26.03
CA SER A 103 -25.53 12.05 26.61
C SER A 103 -24.11 11.94 26.03
N ILE A 104 -23.93 12.24 24.73
CA ILE A 104 -22.62 12.19 24.06
C ILE A 104 -21.68 13.27 24.59
N GLN A 105 -22.14 14.52 24.71
CA GLN A 105 -21.28 15.59 25.25
C GLN A 105 -20.87 15.30 26.68
N LEU A 106 -21.80 14.81 27.51
CA LEU A 106 -21.49 14.40 28.88
C LEU A 106 -20.46 13.26 28.90
N ALA A 107 -20.59 12.27 28.00
CA ALA A 107 -19.65 11.17 27.89
C ALA A 107 -18.25 11.64 27.43
N LEU A 108 -18.17 12.57 26.49
CA LEU A 108 -16.94 13.22 26.04
C LEU A 108 -16.26 14.02 27.16
N ASP A 109 -17.03 14.79 27.93
CA ASP A 109 -16.54 15.57 29.06
C ASP A 109 -15.92 14.65 30.13
N ILE A 110 -16.57 13.53 30.45
CA ILE A 110 -16.05 12.51 31.37
C ILE A 110 -14.80 11.83 30.79
N ALA A 111 -14.80 11.52 29.49
CA ALA A 111 -13.63 10.98 28.78
C ALA A 111 -12.47 11.98 28.66
N ARG A 112 -12.70 13.25 29.00
CA ARG A 112 -11.78 14.39 28.78
C ARG A 112 -11.35 14.51 27.31
N ARG A 113 -12.32 14.36 26.41
CA ARG A 113 -12.13 14.53 24.96
C ARG A 113 -12.91 15.74 24.47
N PRO A 114 -12.30 16.67 23.72
CA PRO A 114 -13.06 17.70 23.02
C PRO A 114 -13.93 17.06 21.94
N ALA A 115 -15.06 17.70 21.61
CA ALA A 115 -15.93 17.21 20.53
C ALA A 115 -15.22 17.12 19.17
N SER A 116 -14.19 17.95 18.93
CA SER A 116 -13.37 17.88 17.71
C SER A 116 -12.46 16.65 17.62
N ASP A 117 -12.26 15.90 18.71
CA ASP A 117 -11.54 14.61 18.65
C ASP A 117 -12.47 13.48 18.17
N LEU A 118 -13.80 13.67 18.22
CA LEU A 118 -14.77 12.65 17.82
C LEU A 118 -14.74 12.45 16.30
N SER A 119 -14.18 11.32 15.88
CA SER A 119 -13.96 11.00 14.46
C SER A 119 -15.02 10.08 13.86
N HIS A 120 -15.84 9.42 14.69
CA HIS A 120 -16.96 8.59 14.24
C HIS A 120 -18.05 8.50 15.31
N GLN A 121 -19.31 8.46 14.89
CA GLN A 121 -20.46 8.38 15.79
C GLN A 121 -21.50 7.38 15.25
N GLN A 122 -21.95 6.48 16.11
CA GLN A 122 -23.03 5.55 15.86
C GLN A 122 -24.15 5.78 16.88
N GLN A 123 -25.38 5.82 16.39
CA GLN A 123 -26.58 5.93 17.21
C GLN A 123 -27.56 4.86 16.76
N HIS A 124 -28.05 4.06 17.71
CA HIS A 124 -29.00 3.00 17.46
C HIS A 124 -30.18 3.13 18.43
N SER A 125 -31.37 2.82 17.92
CA SER A 125 -32.61 2.79 18.71
C SER A 125 -33.16 1.37 18.77
N ASP A 126 -33.79 1.03 19.89
CA ASP A 126 -34.61 -0.17 20.06
C ASP A 126 -33.87 -1.50 19.78
N LEU A 127 -32.57 -1.53 20.08
CA LEU A 127 -31.76 -2.75 20.02
C LEU A 127 -31.93 -3.59 21.28
N SER A 128 -32.01 -4.91 21.10
CA SER A 128 -31.89 -5.88 22.20
C SER A 128 -30.49 -5.85 22.83
N ALA A 129 -30.35 -6.37 24.06
CA ALA A 129 -29.06 -6.42 24.76
C ALA A 129 -27.96 -7.15 23.96
N SER A 130 -28.31 -8.19 23.21
CA SER A 130 -27.36 -8.91 22.35
C SER A 130 -26.90 -8.06 21.17
N GLN A 131 -27.83 -7.38 20.49
CA GLN A 131 -27.50 -6.47 19.39
C GLN A 131 -26.65 -5.28 19.87
N GLN A 132 -26.90 -4.75 21.07
CA GLN A 132 -26.05 -3.70 21.66
C GLN A 132 -24.62 -4.20 21.92
N PHE A 133 -24.46 -5.44 22.38
CA PHE A 133 -23.15 -6.06 22.53
C PHE A 133 -22.45 -6.29 21.18
N ASP A 134 -23.19 -6.74 20.16
CA ASP A 134 -22.66 -6.90 18.80
C ASP A 134 -22.16 -5.57 18.23
N GLU A 135 -22.92 -4.47 18.40
CA GLU A 135 -22.48 -3.14 17.97
C GLU A 135 -21.24 -2.65 18.73
N LEU A 136 -21.13 -2.96 20.04
CA LEU A 136 -19.91 -2.69 20.79
C LEU A 136 -18.70 -3.47 20.22
N LEU A 137 -18.87 -4.75 19.90
CA LEU A 137 -17.81 -5.53 19.26
C LEU A 137 -17.45 -4.98 17.87
N ASN A 138 -18.45 -4.62 17.06
CA ASN A 138 -18.26 -4.07 15.72
C ASN A 138 -17.41 -2.81 15.74
N ILE A 139 -17.71 -1.85 16.64
CA ILE A 139 -16.92 -0.61 16.72
C ILE A 139 -15.50 -0.85 17.26
N ILE A 140 -15.31 -1.81 18.17
CA ILE A 140 -13.97 -2.18 18.65
C ILE A 140 -13.16 -2.82 17.51
N ASN A 141 -13.79 -3.68 16.72
CA ASN A 141 -13.18 -4.27 15.53
C ASN A 141 -12.82 -3.20 14.51
N ALA A 142 -13.71 -2.25 14.22
CA ALA A 142 -13.45 -1.10 13.34
C ALA A 142 -12.26 -0.25 13.80
N ILE A 143 -12.13 -0.01 15.12
CA ILE A 143 -10.96 0.69 15.68
C ILE A 143 -9.67 -0.12 15.44
N SER A 144 -9.68 -1.42 15.72
CA SER A 144 -8.49 -2.28 15.59
C SER A 144 -8.08 -2.51 14.13
N SER A 145 -9.03 -2.66 13.21
CA SER A 145 -8.78 -2.81 11.78
C SER A 145 -8.47 -1.47 11.12
N ARG A 146 -8.79 -0.37 11.82
CA ARG A 146 -8.74 1.00 11.29
C ARG A 146 -9.59 1.11 10.04
N SER A 147 -10.77 0.49 10.05
CA SER A 147 -11.67 0.46 8.91
C SER A 147 -13.07 0.85 9.34
N LEU A 148 -13.73 1.67 8.53
CA LEU A 148 -15.15 1.97 8.67
C LEU A 148 -15.90 1.48 7.42
N PRO A 149 -17.15 1.01 7.56
CA PRO A 149 -18.02 0.81 6.42
C PRO A 149 -18.37 2.17 5.80
N SER A 150 -18.34 2.27 4.47
CA SER A 150 -18.91 3.41 3.72
C SER A 150 -20.18 2.99 2.98
N HIS A 151 -20.96 3.96 2.48
CA HIS A 151 -22.20 3.71 1.74
C HIS A 151 -21.98 2.86 0.48
N SER A 152 -20.80 2.94 -0.14
CA SER A 152 -20.48 2.24 -1.40
C SER A 152 -19.47 1.10 -1.22
N LEU A 153 -18.67 1.12 -0.14
CA LEU A 153 -17.55 0.20 0.06
C LEU A 153 -17.53 -0.35 1.49
N PRO A 154 -17.43 -1.68 1.67
CA PRO A 154 -17.47 -2.28 3.00
C PRO A 154 -16.24 -1.99 3.87
N ASN A 155 -15.12 -1.54 3.28
CA ASN A 155 -13.82 -1.48 3.94
C ASN A 155 -13.03 -0.22 3.57
N HIS A 156 -13.43 0.94 4.10
CA HIS A 156 -12.69 2.20 3.93
C HIS A 156 -11.70 2.40 5.07
N TYR A 157 -10.44 2.74 4.78
CA TYR A 157 -9.46 3.01 5.83
C TYR A 157 -9.87 4.26 6.61
N TRP A 158 -9.98 4.14 7.93
CA TRP A 158 -10.35 5.22 8.83
C TRP A 158 -9.14 6.11 9.09
N PHE A 159 -8.80 6.99 8.16
CA PHE A 159 -7.68 7.93 8.33
C PHE A 159 -7.87 8.86 9.54
N THR A 160 -6.75 9.27 10.14
CA THR A 160 -6.71 10.33 11.17
C THR A 160 -5.70 11.41 10.83
N GLU A 161 -5.92 12.61 11.35
CA GLU A 161 -4.89 13.65 11.36
C GLU A 161 -3.64 13.20 12.13
N PRO A 162 -2.45 13.73 11.79
CA PRO A 162 -1.21 13.40 12.49
C PRO A 162 -1.32 13.58 14.00
N ASN A 163 -0.80 12.60 14.76
CA ASN A 163 -0.80 12.59 16.22
C ASN A 163 -2.19 12.59 16.89
N LYS A 164 -3.26 12.31 16.13
CA LYS A 164 -4.60 12.09 16.68
C LYS A 164 -4.92 10.60 16.77
N ALA A 165 -5.62 10.22 17.84
CA ALA A 165 -6.15 8.87 17.99
C ALA A 165 -7.57 8.82 17.39
N ARG A 166 -7.98 7.68 16.84
CA ARG A 166 -9.40 7.47 16.50
C ARG A 166 -10.23 7.49 17.78
N VAL A 167 -11.31 8.27 17.78
CA VAL A 167 -12.28 8.34 18.87
C VAL A 167 -13.66 8.07 18.29
N ALA A 168 -14.38 7.13 18.89
CA ALA A 168 -15.73 6.74 18.51
C ALA A 168 -16.72 7.01 19.65
N ALA A 169 -17.93 7.42 19.29
CA ALA A 169 -19.07 7.43 20.19
C ALA A 169 -20.09 6.38 19.73
N LEU A 170 -20.51 5.52 20.64
CA LEU A 170 -21.58 4.54 20.42
C LEU A 170 -22.73 4.89 21.36
N THR A 171 -23.91 5.16 20.82
CA THR A 171 -25.09 5.53 21.60
C THR A 171 -26.24 4.58 21.35
N PHE A 172 -26.86 4.13 22.44
CA PHE A 172 -28.09 3.34 22.44
C PHE A 172 -29.21 4.12 23.11
N SER A 173 -30.36 4.20 22.46
CA SER A 173 -31.59 4.76 23.01
C SER A 173 -32.75 3.78 22.85
N ASP A 174 -33.75 3.90 23.70
CA ASP A 174 -35.05 3.25 23.57
C ASP A 174 -36.15 4.32 23.50
N ASP A 175 -37.42 3.91 23.49
CA ASP A 175 -38.58 4.82 23.61
C ASP A 175 -38.62 5.63 24.92
N SER A 176 -37.70 5.38 25.87
CA SER A 176 -37.59 6.14 27.11
C SER A 176 -36.72 7.40 26.91
N PRO A 177 -36.78 8.38 27.82
CA PRO A 177 -35.91 9.56 27.73
C PRO A 177 -34.42 9.23 28.01
N LYS A 178 -34.06 7.97 28.27
CA LYS A 178 -32.68 7.55 28.57
C LYS A 178 -31.91 7.21 27.31
N ALA A 179 -30.67 7.68 27.28
CA ALA A 179 -29.68 7.30 26.30
C ALA A 179 -28.41 6.83 27.01
N THR A 180 -27.82 5.77 26.47
CA THR A 180 -26.53 5.24 26.89
C THR A 180 -25.49 5.63 25.86
N SER A 181 -24.44 6.34 26.27
CA SER A 181 -23.34 6.73 25.39
C SER A 181 -22.00 6.22 25.92
N LEU A 182 -21.24 5.58 25.03
CA LEU A 182 -19.90 5.07 25.27
C LEU A 182 -18.90 5.87 24.44
N ILE A 183 -17.76 6.24 25.04
CA ILE A 183 -16.62 6.81 24.30
C ILE A 183 -15.50 5.78 24.26
N LEU A 184 -15.13 5.39 23.04
CA LEU A 184 -14.05 4.46 22.75
C LEU A 184 -12.90 5.22 22.11
N THR A 185 -11.67 4.90 22.51
CA THR A 185 -10.46 5.49 21.94
C THR A 185 -9.54 4.40 21.42
N GLN A 186 -8.86 4.68 20.32
CA GLN A 186 -7.85 3.79 19.75
C GLN A 186 -6.80 3.40 20.79
N ALA A 187 -6.51 2.11 20.84
CA ALA A 187 -5.38 1.55 21.57
C ALA A 187 -4.30 1.05 20.59
N THR A 188 -3.33 0.27 21.07
CA THR A 188 -2.17 -0.13 20.25
C THR A 188 -2.37 -1.40 19.45
N GLY A 189 -3.33 -2.23 19.83
CA GLY A 189 -3.65 -3.48 19.17
C GLY A 189 -4.26 -3.23 17.80
N LEU A 190 -3.85 -4.05 16.86
CA LEU A 190 -4.32 -4.03 15.49
C LEU A 190 -5.09 -5.30 15.21
N HIS A 191 -6.07 -5.20 14.33
CA HIS A 191 -6.65 -6.39 13.76
C HIS A 191 -5.56 -7.15 12.99
N GLU A 192 -5.66 -8.46 13.04
CA GLU A 192 -4.73 -9.32 12.35
C GLU A 192 -4.80 -9.16 10.82
N PRO A 193 -3.68 -9.35 10.11
CA PRO A 193 -3.62 -9.23 8.65
C PRO A 193 -4.56 -10.21 7.93
N LYS A 194 -5.30 -9.73 6.94
CA LYS A 194 -5.98 -10.62 5.98
C LYS A 194 -4.96 -11.33 5.11
N THR A 195 -5.20 -12.61 4.85
CA THR A 195 -4.37 -13.39 3.93
C THR A 195 -4.40 -12.83 2.51
N LEU A 196 -3.23 -12.77 1.86
CA LEU A 196 -3.10 -12.41 0.45
C LEU A 196 -3.53 -13.58 -0.46
N LEU A 197 -3.27 -14.81 -0.03
CA LEU A 197 -3.60 -16.05 -0.74
C LEU A 197 -4.87 -16.68 -0.18
N SER A 198 -5.64 -17.35 -1.03
CA SER A 198 -6.88 -18.05 -0.65
C SER A 198 -7.15 -19.17 -1.65
N SER A 199 -8.23 -19.93 -1.45
CA SER A 199 -8.72 -20.92 -2.45
C SER A 199 -8.97 -20.31 -3.84
N GLU A 200 -9.15 -18.99 -3.92
CA GLU A 200 -9.35 -18.22 -5.16
C GLU A 200 -8.10 -17.45 -5.63
N ARG A 201 -7.00 -17.51 -4.86
CA ARG A 201 -5.72 -16.85 -5.17
C ARG A 201 -4.59 -17.77 -4.74
N LEU A 202 -4.32 -18.76 -5.60
CA LEU A 202 -3.30 -19.77 -5.35
C LEU A 202 -1.92 -19.29 -5.78
N MET A 203 -0.90 -19.68 -5.03
CA MET A 203 0.50 -19.50 -5.41
C MET A 203 1.35 -20.67 -4.95
N PHE A 204 2.12 -21.24 -5.87
CA PHE A 204 3.12 -22.29 -5.58
C PHE A 204 4.45 -21.95 -6.25
N VAL A 205 5.53 -22.33 -5.60
CA VAL A 205 6.89 -22.25 -6.14
C VAL A 205 7.41 -23.66 -6.36
N VAL A 206 7.87 -23.93 -7.58
CA VAL A 206 8.51 -25.18 -7.99
C VAL A 206 9.96 -24.88 -8.33
N PHE A 207 10.89 -25.58 -7.66
CA PHE A 207 12.32 -25.43 -7.87
C PHE A 207 12.89 -26.62 -8.64
N GLY A 208 13.88 -26.38 -9.49
CA GLY A 208 14.66 -27.45 -10.12
C GLY A 208 15.90 -26.91 -10.84
N CYS A 209 16.93 -27.74 -10.99
CA CYS A 209 18.18 -27.40 -11.65
C CYS A 209 18.16 -27.69 -13.15
N GLU A 210 17.36 -28.67 -13.58
CA GLU A 210 17.24 -29.09 -14.97
C GLU A 210 15.77 -29.29 -15.37
N GLN A 211 15.51 -29.35 -16.68
CA GLN A 211 14.16 -29.50 -17.21
C GLN A 211 13.43 -30.72 -16.65
N THR A 212 14.13 -31.86 -16.53
CA THR A 212 13.56 -33.11 -16.01
C THR A 212 13.13 -33.00 -14.55
N GLU A 213 13.90 -32.27 -13.74
CA GLU A 213 13.59 -32.03 -12.34
C GLU A 213 12.37 -31.10 -12.21
N LEU A 214 12.33 -30.01 -12.98
CA LEU A 214 11.18 -29.10 -13.02
C LEU A 214 9.89 -29.84 -13.41
N VAL A 215 9.93 -30.70 -14.43
CA VAL A 215 8.76 -31.52 -14.84
C VAL A 215 8.36 -32.50 -13.74
N SER A 216 9.32 -33.14 -13.08
CA SER A 216 9.04 -34.06 -11.96
C SER A 216 8.35 -33.34 -10.80
N GLN A 217 8.83 -32.15 -10.44
CA GLN A 217 8.25 -31.35 -9.35
C GLN A 217 6.86 -30.80 -9.71
N LEU A 218 6.65 -30.39 -10.97
CA LEU A 218 5.33 -30.02 -11.48
C LEU A 218 4.34 -31.20 -11.44
N THR A 219 4.81 -32.41 -11.76
CA THR A 219 4.01 -33.63 -11.66
C THR A 219 3.63 -33.93 -10.21
N SER A 220 4.57 -33.80 -9.27
CA SER A 220 4.30 -33.96 -7.84
C SER A 220 3.25 -32.97 -7.35
N LEU A 221 3.41 -31.68 -7.68
CA LEU A 221 2.44 -30.64 -7.31
C LEU A 221 1.04 -30.92 -7.89
N ARG A 222 0.98 -31.41 -9.13
CA ARG A 222 -0.28 -31.83 -9.78
C ARG A 222 -0.97 -32.96 -9.01
N GLU A 223 -0.23 -33.94 -8.49
CA GLU A 223 -0.77 -35.04 -7.69
C GLU A 223 -1.28 -34.55 -6.34
N GLU A 224 -0.51 -33.71 -5.64
CA GLU A 224 -0.93 -33.09 -4.37
C GLU A 224 -2.22 -32.27 -4.54
N LEU A 225 -2.30 -31.46 -5.60
CA LEU A 225 -3.49 -30.66 -5.91
C LEU A 225 -4.74 -31.52 -6.16
N LYS A 226 -4.59 -32.68 -6.83
CA LYS A 226 -5.70 -33.63 -7.02
C LYS A 226 -6.15 -34.23 -5.69
N CYS A 227 -5.20 -34.66 -4.84
CA CYS A 227 -5.54 -35.17 -3.50
C CYS A 227 -6.25 -34.13 -2.64
N VAL A 228 -5.83 -32.86 -2.70
CA VAL A 228 -6.50 -31.75 -2.01
C VAL A 228 -7.92 -31.51 -2.55
N SER A 229 -8.12 -31.62 -3.87
CA SER A 229 -9.44 -31.46 -4.50
C SER A 229 -10.44 -32.53 -4.05
N ASP A 230 -9.97 -33.72 -3.70
CA ASP A 230 -10.79 -34.85 -3.24
C ASP A 230 -11.02 -34.82 -1.70
N SER A 231 -10.41 -33.88 -0.97
CA SER A 231 -10.56 -33.71 0.48
C SER A 231 -11.95 -33.21 0.87
N THR A 232 -12.46 -33.66 2.01
CA THR A 232 -13.71 -33.15 2.60
C THR A 232 -13.63 -31.70 3.06
N ASP A 233 -12.42 -31.21 3.37
CA ASP A 233 -12.13 -29.81 3.69
C ASP A 233 -11.02 -29.30 2.74
N SER A 234 -11.41 -29.01 1.51
CA SER A 234 -10.49 -28.62 0.44
C SER A 234 -9.88 -27.23 0.66
N GLU A 235 -10.58 -26.31 1.35
CA GLU A 235 -10.08 -24.97 1.66
C GLU A 235 -8.94 -25.00 2.70
N LEU A 236 -9.12 -25.74 3.80
CA LEU A 236 -8.06 -25.90 4.79
C LEU A 236 -6.87 -26.65 4.20
N ALA A 237 -7.13 -27.69 3.39
CA ALA A 237 -6.10 -28.49 2.75
C ALA A 237 -5.28 -27.68 1.74
N ILE A 238 -5.91 -26.86 0.89
CA ILE A 238 -5.19 -26.02 -0.08
C ILE A 238 -4.39 -24.90 0.61
N ALA A 239 -4.92 -24.30 1.67
CA ALA A 239 -4.19 -23.33 2.48
C ALA A 239 -2.96 -23.96 3.13
N THR A 240 -3.09 -25.19 3.65
CA THR A 240 -1.99 -25.95 4.25
C THR A 240 -0.92 -26.31 3.22
N LEU A 241 -1.31 -26.70 2.00
CA LEU A 241 -0.38 -27.01 0.93
C LEU A 241 0.42 -25.78 0.49
N MET A 242 -0.26 -24.64 0.26
CA MET A 242 0.42 -23.37 -0.07
C MET A 242 1.37 -22.93 1.06
N HIS A 243 0.92 -23.02 2.32
CA HIS A 243 1.74 -22.67 3.47
C HIS A 243 3.02 -23.51 3.52
N SER A 244 2.89 -24.83 3.34
CA SER A 244 4.02 -25.76 3.37
C SER A 244 5.00 -25.51 2.21
N ASN A 245 4.48 -25.30 1.01
CA ASN A 245 5.29 -24.99 -0.18
C ASN A 245 6.08 -23.68 -0.02
N LEU A 246 5.41 -22.60 0.42
CA LEU A 246 6.06 -21.29 0.61
C LEU A 246 7.03 -21.29 1.80
N SER A 247 6.71 -22.00 2.88
CA SER A 247 7.62 -22.17 4.03
C SER A 247 8.89 -22.93 3.61
N HIS A 248 8.74 -23.97 2.79
CA HIS A 248 9.87 -24.68 2.22
C HIS A 248 10.73 -23.74 1.38
N PHE A 249 10.14 -23.02 0.43
CA PHE A 249 10.83 -22.03 -0.40
C PHE A 249 11.61 -21.00 0.46
N GLN A 250 10.96 -20.37 1.45
CA GLN A 250 11.58 -19.39 2.35
C GLN A 250 12.79 -19.98 3.11
N SER A 251 12.72 -21.27 3.50
CA SER A 251 13.82 -21.93 4.23
C SER A 251 15.03 -22.24 3.35
N VAL A 252 14.83 -22.49 2.06
CA VAL A 252 15.90 -22.93 1.13
C VAL A 252 16.39 -21.84 0.19
N GLN A 253 15.70 -20.69 0.11
CA GLN A 253 16.04 -19.61 -0.84
C GLN A 253 17.48 -19.08 -0.70
N HIS A 254 18.05 -19.12 0.51
CA HIS A 254 19.42 -18.68 0.77
C HIS A 254 20.49 -19.69 0.31
N ASN A 255 20.10 -20.93 -0.01
CA ASN A 255 20.99 -22.02 -0.42
C ASN A 255 20.98 -22.26 -1.94
N ALA A 256 20.27 -21.43 -2.72
CA ALA A 256 20.07 -21.65 -4.14
C ALA A 256 21.33 -21.31 -4.97
N GLY A 257 22.18 -22.32 -5.17
CA GLY A 257 23.16 -22.35 -6.25
C GLY A 257 22.66 -23.17 -7.45
N ARG A 258 22.55 -22.52 -8.62
CA ARG A 258 22.28 -23.10 -9.97
C ARG A 258 20.86 -23.56 -10.35
N GLY A 259 19.88 -23.56 -9.45
CA GLY A 259 18.49 -23.91 -9.81
C GLY A 259 17.68 -22.75 -10.39
N ALA A 260 16.46 -23.02 -10.86
CA ALA A 260 15.47 -22.06 -11.33
C ALA A 260 14.12 -22.28 -10.65
N ASN A 261 13.34 -21.20 -10.51
CA ASN A 261 12.01 -21.23 -9.89
C ASN A 261 10.93 -21.04 -10.96
N ILE A 262 9.95 -21.94 -10.99
CA ILE A 262 8.65 -21.74 -11.62
C ILE A 262 7.68 -21.27 -10.54
N VAL A 263 6.89 -20.25 -10.85
CA VAL A 263 5.78 -19.84 -10.00
C VAL A 263 4.47 -20.19 -10.72
N ILE A 264 3.58 -20.90 -10.02
CA ILE A 264 2.22 -21.21 -10.49
C ILE A 264 1.24 -20.31 -9.72
N GLN A 265 0.45 -19.52 -10.44
CA GLN A 265 -0.63 -18.71 -9.87
C GLN A 265 -1.94 -19.02 -10.59
N ALA A 266 -3.01 -19.19 -9.81
CA ALA A 266 -4.30 -19.60 -10.35
C ALA A 266 -5.46 -19.16 -9.45
N ALA A 267 -6.64 -19.05 -10.06
CA ALA A 267 -7.87 -18.66 -9.36
C ALA A 267 -8.63 -19.86 -8.74
N SER A 268 -8.15 -21.08 -8.94
CA SER A 268 -8.72 -22.32 -8.39
C SER A 268 -7.75 -23.48 -8.59
N ILE A 269 -8.01 -24.62 -7.94
CA ILE A 269 -7.23 -25.85 -8.14
C ILE A 269 -7.30 -26.31 -9.60
N GLU A 270 -8.49 -26.26 -10.22
CA GLU A 270 -8.66 -26.62 -11.63
C GLU A 270 -7.81 -25.75 -12.54
N ALA A 271 -7.82 -24.42 -12.32
CA ALA A 271 -6.99 -23.50 -13.07
C ALA A 271 -5.49 -23.76 -12.82
N ALA A 272 -5.08 -24.13 -11.60
CA ALA A 272 -3.70 -24.48 -11.31
C ALA A 272 -3.24 -25.71 -12.11
N LEU A 273 -4.09 -26.73 -12.24
CA LEU A 273 -3.81 -27.91 -13.07
C LEU A 273 -3.65 -27.55 -14.56
N GLN A 274 -4.44 -26.60 -15.05
CA GLN A 274 -4.31 -26.06 -16.42
C GLN A 274 -2.99 -25.30 -16.60
N GLU A 275 -2.62 -24.44 -15.64
CA GLU A 275 -1.36 -23.68 -15.67
C GLU A 275 -0.13 -24.60 -15.64
N ILE A 276 -0.14 -25.66 -14.81
CA ILE A 276 0.91 -26.70 -14.78
C ILE A 276 1.04 -27.36 -16.16
N THR A 277 -0.08 -27.74 -16.77
CA THR A 277 -0.08 -28.37 -18.10
C THR A 277 0.47 -27.43 -19.18
N ALA A 278 0.09 -26.14 -19.12
CA ALA A 278 0.55 -25.14 -20.07
C ALA A 278 2.07 -24.93 -19.98
N ILE A 279 2.62 -24.81 -18.76
CA ILE A 279 4.06 -24.59 -18.60
C ILE A 279 4.88 -25.85 -18.92
N GLU A 280 4.42 -27.05 -18.57
CA GLU A 280 5.10 -28.31 -18.96
C GLU A 280 5.29 -28.39 -20.49
N ASN A 281 4.25 -28.04 -21.25
CA ASN A 281 4.31 -28.03 -22.71
C ASN A 281 5.23 -26.93 -23.27
N ALA A 282 5.29 -25.77 -22.60
CA ALA A 282 6.12 -24.64 -23.02
C ALA A 282 7.60 -24.79 -22.60
N LEU A 283 7.88 -25.57 -21.55
CA LEU A 283 9.17 -25.61 -20.88
C LEU A 283 10.36 -25.90 -21.80
N PRO A 284 10.31 -26.89 -22.74
CA PRO A 284 11.43 -27.17 -23.63
C PRO A 284 11.80 -25.95 -24.50
N LYS A 285 10.79 -25.25 -25.01
CA LYS A 285 10.99 -24.05 -25.84
C LYS A 285 11.49 -22.89 -24.99
N VAL A 286 10.88 -22.65 -23.83
CA VAL A 286 11.24 -21.53 -22.95
C VAL A 286 12.68 -21.65 -22.48
N MET A 287 13.11 -22.85 -22.06
CA MET A 287 14.50 -23.10 -21.67
C MET A 287 15.47 -23.05 -22.87
N GLY A 288 15.09 -23.62 -24.01
CA GLY A 288 15.91 -23.59 -25.23
C GLY A 288 16.18 -22.18 -25.76
N ASP A 289 15.13 -21.36 -25.83
CA ASP A 289 15.20 -19.98 -26.32
C ASP A 289 15.71 -19.01 -25.24
N ASN A 290 15.79 -19.44 -23.98
CA ASN A 290 15.99 -18.57 -22.80
C ASN A 290 14.98 -17.41 -22.72
N SER A 291 13.73 -17.68 -23.11
CA SER A 291 12.66 -16.68 -23.11
C SER A 291 11.97 -16.61 -21.74
N HIS A 292 11.18 -15.56 -21.52
CA HIS A 292 10.35 -15.42 -20.33
C HIS A 292 8.97 -16.03 -20.58
N TYR A 293 8.50 -16.86 -19.65
CA TYR A 293 7.13 -17.38 -19.65
C TYR A 293 6.29 -16.59 -18.66
N LYS A 294 5.10 -16.16 -19.07
CA LYS A 294 4.12 -15.49 -18.21
C LYS A 294 2.70 -15.72 -18.72
N THR A 295 1.77 -15.99 -17.82
CA THR A 295 0.33 -16.12 -18.14
C THR A 295 -0.48 -14.93 -17.61
N PRO A 296 -1.70 -14.69 -18.12
CA PRO A 296 -2.62 -13.70 -17.55
C PRO A 296 -2.96 -13.98 -16.09
N ALA A 297 -3.02 -15.25 -15.68
CA ALA A 297 -3.27 -15.67 -14.30
C ALA A 297 -2.12 -15.28 -13.36
N GLY A 298 -0.89 -15.27 -13.87
CA GLY A 298 0.30 -14.81 -13.14
C GLY A 298 1.40 -15.86 -13.01
N SER A 299 1.18 -17.09 -13.47
CA SER A 299 2.23 -18.10 -13.53
C SER A 299 3.37 -17.61 -14.42
N CYS A 300 4.60 -17.83 -13.97
CA CYS A 300 5.77 -17.33 -14.66
C CYS A 300 7.00 -18.20 -14.44
N PHE A 301 7.95 -18.07 -15.36
CA PHE A 301 9.25 -18.75 -15.29
C PHE A 301 10.30 -17.95 -16.07
N SER A 302 11.49 -17.82 -15.47
CA SER A 302 12.67 -17.27 -16.10
C SER A 302 13.81 -18.29 -16.04
N PRO A 303 14.26 -18.86 -17.18
CA PRO A 303 15.37 -19.81 -17.21
C PRO A 303 16.73 -19.14 -16.96
N LYS A 304 16.81 -17.82 -17.11
CA LYS A 304 17.99 -16.98 -16.81
C LYS A 304 17.64 -15.93 -15.75
N PRO A 305 17.52 -16.36 -14.48
CA PRO A 305 17.19 -15.47 -13.36
C PRO A 305 18.26 -14.38 -13.17
N GLN A 306 17.85 -13.22 -12.68
CA GLN A 306 18.74 -12.10 -12.35
C GLN A 306 19.08 -12.11 -10.85
N SER A 307 19.64 -13.23 -10.38
CA SER A 307 19.77 -13.54 -8.95
C SER A 307 20.83 -12.74 -8.18
N LYS A 308 21.62 -11.90 -8.86
CA LYS A 308 22.83 -11.28 -8.32
C LYS A 308 22.89 -9.76 -8.50
N GLY A 309 21.72 -9.14 -8.63
CA GLY A 309 21.56 -7.69 -8.72
C GLY A 309 21.17 -7.21 -10.12
N GLY A 310 21.19 -5.89 -10.30
CA GLY A 310 20.60 -5.23 -11.47
C GLY A 310 19.12 -4.90 -11.29
N VAL A 311 18.59 -4.98 -10.05
CA VAL A 311 17.21 -4.57 -9.75
C VAL A 311 17.15 -3.06 -9.70
N ALA A 312 16.33 -2.47 -10.57
CA ALA A 312 16.12 -1.05 -10.67
C ALA A 312 14.68 -0.71 -10.28
N PHE A 313 14.49 0.04 -9.19
CA PHE A 313 13.20 0.65 -8.89
C PHE A 313 12.97 1.85 -9.80
N VAL A 314 11.87 1.84 -10.53
CA VAL A 314 11.48 2.91 -11.45
C VAL A 314 10.22 3.59 -10.94
N TYR A 315 10.28 4.90 -10.77
CA TYR A 315 9.19 5.67 -10.20
C TYR A 315 8.40 6.40 -11.30
N PRO A 316 7.07 6.27 -11.36
CA PRO A 316 6.26 6.84 -12.44
C PRO A 316 6.05 8.36 -12.32
N GLY A 317 5.67 8.96 -13.45
CA GLY A 317 5.38 10.39 -13.58
C GLY A 317 4.02 10.84 -13.01
N VAL A 318 3.66 12.09 -13.29
CA VAL A 318 2.36 12.63 -12.88
C VAL A 318 1.24 12.00 -13.72
N GLY A 319 0.20 11.53 -13.04
CA GLY A 319 -1.06 11.13 -13.67
C GLY A 319 -1.21 9.64 -13.96
N THR A 320 -0.52 8.80 -13.19
CA THR A 320 -0.82 7.36 -13.09
C THR A 320 -1.80 7.03 -11.96
N VAL A 321 -2.04 7.97 -11.04
CA VAL A 321 -3.04 7.86 -9.97
C VAL A 321 -4.44 7.63 -10.56
N TYR A 322 -5.20 6.74 -9.94
CA TYR A 322 -6.58 6.44 -10.31
C TYR A 322 -7.46 6.21 -9.07
N PRO A 323 -8.79 6.43 -9.18
CA PRO A 323 -9.70 6.22 -8.05
C PRO A 323 -9.62 4.80 -7.50
N GLY A 324 -9.55 4.68 -6.18
CA GLY A 324 -9.54 3.42 -5.44
C GLY A 324 -8.19 2.70 -5.35
N MET A 325 -7.10 3.25 -5.91
CA MET A 325 -5.79 2.58 -5.93
C MET A 325 -5.29 2.22 -4.51
N LEU A 326 -4.81 1.00 -4.31
CA LEU A 326 -4.17 0.51 -3.09
C LEU A 326 -5.09 0.48 -1.85
N ARG A 327 -6.40 0.66 -2.02
CA ARG A 327 -7.35 0.86 -0.91
C ARG A 327 -7.41 -0.33 0.05
N GLU A 328 -7.17 -1.55 -0.44
CA GLU A 328 -7.34 -2.80 0.33
C GLU A 328 -6.07 -3.19 1.09
N PHE A 329 -4.92 -2.58 0.78
CA PHE A 329 -3.64 -2.97 1.37
C PHE A 329 -3.58 -2.80 2.89
N HIS A 330 -4.33 -1.86 3.46
CA HIS A 330 -4.38 -1.69 4.92
C HIS A 330 -4.88 -2.95 5.65
N GLN A 331 -5.72 -3.76 5.00
CA GLN A 331 -6.24 -4.99 5.59
C GLN A 331 -5.20 -6.11 5.59
N HIS A 332 -4.29 -6.09 4.62
CA HIS A 332 -3.22 -7.09 4.48
C HIS A 332 -1.94 -6.68 5.20
N PHE A 333 -1.72 -5.39 5.41
CA PHE A 333 -0.52 -4.83 6.04
C PHE A 333 -0.88 -3.80 7.12
N PRO A 334 -1.67 -4.18 8.15
CA PRO A 334 -2.14 -3.23 9.17
C PRO A 334 -1.00 -2.58 9.95
N GLN A 335 0.10 -3.32 10.20
CA GLN A 335 1.28 -2.80 10.89
C GLN A 335 2.02 -1.74 10.07
N LEU A 336 2.15 -1.96 8.75
CA LEU A 336 2.74 -0.99 7.83
C LEU A 336 1.95 0.32 7.84
N PHE A 337 0.64 0.25 7.57
CA PHE A 337 -0.22 1.43 7.58
C PHE A 337 -0.19 2.14 8.94
N ALA A 338 -0.14 1.37 10.03
CA ALA A 338 -0.04 1.92 11.37
C ALA A 338 1.26 2.67 11.64
N ARG A 339 2.37 2.20 11.08
CA ARG A 339 3.66 2.88 11.14
C ARG A 339 3.65 4.15 10.29
N LEU A 340 3.18 4.07 9.04
CA LEU A 340 3.18 5.22 8.13
C LEU A 340 2.29 6.37 8.63
N GLU A 341 1.13 6.07 9.24
CA GLU A 341 0.32 7.10 9.91
C GLU A 341 1.00 7.76 11.12
N ARG A 342 1.93 7.06 11.78
CA ARG A 342 2.70 7.62 12.89
C ARG A 342 3.84 8.50 12.39
N GLU A 343 4.44 8.14 11.25
CA GLU A 343 5.56 8.85 10.63
C GLU A 343 5.12 10.15 9.95
N GLY A 344 3.86 10.25 9.50
CA GLY A 344 3.34 11.51 8.97
C GLY A 344 1.88 11.47 8.52
N ASN A 345 1.48 12.48 7.75
CA ASN A 345 0.11 12.62 7.24
C ASN A 345 -0.15 11.69 6.05
N LEU A 346 -0.48 10.43 6.33
CA LEU A 346 -0.78 9.43 5.30
C LEU A 346 -2.04 9.78 4.50
N LYS A 347 -3.05 10.37 5.16
CA LYS A 347 -4.31 10.82 4.53
C LYS A 347 -4.03 11.79 3.39
N GLU A 348 -3.30 12.86 3.68
CA GLU A 348 -2.94 13.87 2.68
C GLU A 348 -1.92 13.33 1.68
N MET A 349 -0.97 12.49 2.10
CA MET A 349 0.02 11.91 1.19
C MET A 349 -0.64 11.05 0.08
N LEU A 350 -1.73 10.34 0.40
CA LEU A 350 -2.51 9.57 -0.56
C LEU A 350 -3.64 10.38 -1.21
N GLN A 351 -3.83 11.64 -0.79
CA GLN A 351 -4.98 12.47 -1.14
C GLN A 351 -6.29 11.70 -0.96
N ALA A 352 -6.41 11.03 0.19
CA ALA A 352 -7.39 10.00 0.48
C ALA A 352 -8.84 10.45 0.22
N GLU A 353 -9.16 11.71 0.49
CA GLU A 353 -10.51 12.27 0.28
C GLU A 353 -10.96 12.17 -1.18
N LYS A 354 -10.05 12.35 -2.14
CA LYS A 354 -10.37 12.27 -3.59
C LYS A 354 -10.04 10.90 -4.16
N THR A 355 -8.92 10.31 -3.75
CA THR A 355 -8.48 8.98 -4.24
C THR A 355 -9.47 7.89 -3.84
N TYR A 356 -10.06 7.99 -2.64
CA TYR A 356 -10.98 6.98 -2.09
C TYR A 356 -12.42 7.46 -1.96
N ALA A 357 -12.79 8.54 -2.66
CA ALA A 357 -14.18 8.96 -2.78
C ALA A 357 -15.02 7.89 -3.50
N ASP A 358 -16.32 7.86 -3.19
CA ASP A 358 -17.29 6.96 -3.83
C ASP A 358 -17.39 7.24 -5.34
N ASP A 359 -17.37 8.52 -5.72
CA ASP A 359 -17.38 8.99 -7.10
C ASP A 359 -16.00 9.53 -7.52
N ALA A 360 -15.65 9.34 -8.79
CA ALA A 360 -14.40 9.88 -9.34
C ALA A 360 -14.37 11.41 -9.24
N GLN A 361 -13.42 11.94 -8.46
CA GLN A 361 -13.20 13.38 -8.31
C GLN A 361 -12.06 13.84 -9.21
N GLU A 362 -12.19 15.06 -9.77
CA GLU A 362 -11.07 15.71 -10.45
C GLU A 362 -10.00 16.16 -9.43
N MET A 363 -8.76 15.87 -9.77
CA MET A 363 -7.59 16.28 -9.00
C MET A 363 -6.79 17.30 -9.78
N SER A 364 -6.38 18.36 -9.10
CA SER A 364 -5.41 19.33 -9.61
C SER A 364 -4.03 18.68 -9.82
N LEU A 365 -3.11 19.41 -10.47
CA LEU A 365 -1.77 18.91 -10.73
C LEU A 365 -1.00 18.61 -9.44
N SER A 366 -1.12 19.48 -8.42
CA SER A 366 -0.46 19.31 -7.12
C SER A 366 -0.99 18.07 -6.39
N GLU A 367 -2.30 17.88 -6.37
CA GLU A 367 -2.94 16.70 -5.75
C GLU A 367 -2.53 15.40 -6.46
N LEU A 368 -2.50 15.38 -7.80
CA LEU A 368 -1.99 14.24 -8.57
C LEU A 368 -0.51 13.95 -8.29
N ALA A 369 0.31 15.00 -8.12
CA ALA A 369 1.73 14.86 -7.79
C ALA A 369 1.91 14.27 -6.38
N ILE A 370 1.17 14.77 -5.40
CA ILE A 370 1.21 14.29 -4.01
C ILE A 370 0.77 12.83 -3.94
N ALA A 371 -0.41 12.48 -4.49
CA ALA A 371 -0.90 11.10 -4.50
C ALA A 371 0.04 10.16 -5.29
N GLY A 372 0.68 10.66 -6.35
CA GLY A 372 1.68 9.91 -7.12
C GLY A 372 2.98 9.66 -6.34
N VAL A 373 3.40 10.58 -5.47
CA VAL A 373 4.50 10.35 -4.51
C VAL A 373 4.04 9.38 -3.42
N GLY A 374 2.85 9.56 -2.86
CA GLY A 374 2.32 8.73 -1.78
C GLY A 374 2.12 7.26 -2.16
N SER A 375 1.59 6.98 -3.34
CA SER A 375 1.48 5.61 -3.85
C SER A 375 2.85 4.95 -4.04
N SER A 376 3.82 5.69 -4.59
CA SER A 376 5.20 5.23 -4.74
C SER A 376 5.88 4.97 -3.38
N TYR A 377 5.63 5.84 -2.41
CA TYR A 377 6.12 5.72 -1.04
C TYR A 377 5.57 4.46 -0.37
N LEU A 378 4.24 4.30 -0.35
CA LEU A 378 3.58 3.13 0.22
C LEU A 378 4.08 1.82 -0.41
N LEU A 379 4.14 1.76 -1.74
CA LEU A 379 4.60 0.55 -2.45
C LEU A 379 6.09 0.26 -2.21
N THR A 380 6.93 1.28 -2.08
CA THR A 380 8.35 1.09 -1.74
C THR A 380 8.48 0.52 -0.33
N GLN A 381 7.80 1.12 0.65
CA GLN A 381 7.83 0.64 2.03
C GLN A 381 7.28 -0.79 2.13
N LEU A 382 6.21 -1.12 1.40
CA LEU A 382 5.68 -2.48 1.32
C LEU A 382 6.70 -3.47 0.75
N LEU A 383 7.32 -3.17 -0.39
CA LEU A 383 8.29 -4.07 -1.02
C LEU A 383 9.56 -4.22 -0.17
N CYS A 384 10.09 -3.13 0.40
CA CYS A 384 11.31 -3.12 1.19
C CYS A 384 11.12 -3.70 2.59
N ASP A 385 10.00 -3.42 3.27
CA ASP A 385 9.83 -3.78 4.68
C ASP A 385 9.07 -5.09 4.87
N GLU A 386 8.05 -5.36 4.05
CA GLU A 386 7.26 -6.59 4.19
C GLU A 386 7.90 -7.73 3.40
N PHE A 387 8.27 -7.45 2.14
CA PHE A 387 8.86 -8.46 1.25
C PHE A 387 10.38 -8.40 1.17
N LYS A 388 11.06 -7.49 1.86
CA LYS A 388 12.53 -7.38 1.91
C LYS A 388 13.22 -7.25 0.54
N VAL A 389 12.50 -6.78 -0.48
CA VAL A 389 13.04 -6.53 -1.81
C VAL A 389 13.89 -5.27 -1.77
N GLN A 390 15.16 -5.37 -2.16
CA GLN A 390 16.08 -4.23 -2.17
C GLN A 390 16.49 -3.88 -3.62
N PRO A 391 16.43 -2.61 -4.02
CA PRO A 391 16.95 -2.18 -5.31
C PRO A 391 18.47 -2.00 -5.28
N ASP A 392 19.14 -2.28 -6.41
CA ASP A 392 20.52 -1.85 -6.65
C ASP A 392 20.58 -0.46 -7.32
N PHE A 393 19.52 -0.13 -8.07
CA PHE A 393 19.39 1.12 -8.80
C PHE A 393 18.04 1.76 -8.53
N ALA A 394 17.97 3.08 -8.63
CA ALA A 394 16.72 3.80 -8.60
C ALA A 394 16.72 4.92 -9.64
N LEU A 395 15.59 5.13 -10.31
CA LEU A 395 15.39 6.20 -11.28
C LEU A 395 13.93 6.62 -11.36
N GLY A 396 13.70 7.85 -11.82
CA GLY A 396 12.36 8.42 -11.90
C GLY A 396 12.00 8.93 -13.29
N TYR A 397 10.75 8.71 -13.69
CA TYR A 397 10.15 9.38 -14.84
C TYR A 397 9.54 10.72 -14.36
N SER A 398 10.09 11.87 -14.76
CA SER A 398 9.58 13.21 -14.38
C SER A 398 9.42 13.34 -12.85
N LYS A 399 8.22 13.64 -12.33
CA LYS A 399 7.86 13.62 -10.88
C LYS A 399 8.37 12.37 -10.14
N GLY A 400 8.52 11.24 -10.84
CA GLY A 400 9.12 10.03 -10.28
C GLY A 400 10.50 10.26 -9.65
N GLU A 401 11.27 11.25 -10.10
CA GLU A 401 12.58 11.58 -9.48
C GLU A 401 12.39 12.04 -8.02
N ALA A 402 11.42 12.90 -7.73
CA ALA A 402 11.11 13.29 -6.35
C ALA A 402 10.55 12.10 -5.54
N SER A 403 9.74 11.23 -6.16
CA SER A 403 9.21 10.03 -5.50
C SER A 403 10.31 9.06 -5.08
N MET A 404 11.34 8.90 -5.91
CA MET A 404 12.50 8.06 -5.60
C MET A 404 13.19 8.49 -4.31
N TRP A 405 13.49 9.79 -4.15
CA TRP A 405 14.15 10.32 -2.96
C TRP A 405 13.27 10.26 -1.71
N ALA A 406 11.97 10.53 -1.86
CA ALA A 406 10.99 10.41 -0.79
C ALA A 406 10.83 8.97 -0.29
N SER A 407 10.94 7.98 -1.17
CA SER A 407 10.64 6.58 -0.89
C SER A 407 11.80 5.74 -0.36
N LEU A 408 13.04 6.10 -0.69
CA LEU A 408 14.23 5.27 -0.42
C LEU A 408 15.06 5.78 0.76
N ASN A 409 14.40 6.35 1.78
CA ASN A 409 15.03 6.83 3.02
C ASN A 409 16.19 7.82 2.78
N VAL A 410 16.04 8.71 1.79
CA VAL A 410 16.99 9.80 1.56
C VAL A 410 16.52 11.07 2.25
N TRP A 411 15.27 11.50 2.03
CA TRP A 411 14.69 12.65 2.70
C TRP A 411 14.12 12.29 4.08
N LYS A 412 14.46 13.08 5.09
CA LYS A 412 14.06 12.84 6.49
C LYS A 412 12.57 13.03 6.75
N ASN A 413 11.93 13.97 6.04
CA ASN A 413 10.51 14.29 6.21
C ASN A 413 9.84 14.49 4.85
N PRO A 414 9.53 13.40 4.11
CA PRO A 414 8.85 13.50 2.82
C PRO A 414 7.44 14.10 2.92
N HIS A 415 6.78 14.03 4.10
CA HIS A 415 5.46 14.61 4.31
C HIS A 415 5.46 16.15 4.32
N ALA A 416 6.60 16.80 4.59
CA ALA A 416 6.71 18.25 4.48
C ALA A 416 6.39 18.77 3.07
N LEU A 417 6.65 17.94 2.04
CA LEU A 417 6.39 18.30 0.65
C LEU A 417 4.91 18.40 0.32
N ILE A 418 4.00 17.88 1.14
CA ILE A 418 2.55 17.90 0.91
C ILE A 418 2.06 19.36 0.89
N GLU A 419 2.18 20.06 2.02
CA GLU A 419 1.73 21.45 2.15
C GLU A 419 2.52 22.36 1.21
N MET A 420 3.84 22.12 1.07
CA MET A 420 4.68 22.87 0.14
C MET A 420 4.17 22.73 -1.31
N THR A 421 3.80 21.52 -1.74
CA THR A 421 3.29 21.29 -3.12
C THR A 421 1.89 21.87 -3.32
N GLN A 422 1.03 21.83 -2.31
CA GLN A 422 -0.34 22.39 -2.37
C GLN A 422 -0.33 23.91 -2.47
N THR A 423 0.63 24.58 -1.82
CA THR A 423 0.63 26.05 -1.67
C THR A 423 1.63 26.77 -2.56
N SER A 424 2.65 26.08 -3.07
CA SER A 424 3.71 26.72 -3.85
C SER A 424 3.18 27.28 -5.18
N PRO A 425 3.50 28.55 -5.52
CA PRO A 425 3.23 29.13 -6.83
C PRO A 425 3.80 28.33 -7.99
N ILE A 426 4.87 27.54 -7.77
CA ILE A 426 5.45 26.66 -8.79
C ILE A 426 4.35 25.76 -9.36
N PHE A 427 3.64 25.02 -8.51
CA PHE A 427 2.66 23.98 -8.91
C PHE A 427 1.22 24.48 -9.03
N THR A 428 0.94 25.72 -8.62
CA THR A 428 -0.43 26.26 -8.64
C THR A 428 -0.64 27.25 -9.78
N THR A 429 0.34 28.10 -10.10
CA THR A 429 0.20 29.18 -11.08
C THR A 429 1.33 29.28 -12.10
N ALA A 430 2.57 28.89 -11.77
CA ALA A 430 3.71 29.09 -12.66
C ALA A 430 3.73 28.12 -13.83
N ILE A 431 3.66 26.82 -13.54
CA ILE A 431 3.68 25.75 -14.55
C ILE A 431 2.32 25.11 -14.80
N SER A 432 1.27 25.53 -14.11
CA SER A 432 -0.12 25.08 -14.30
C SER A 432 -1.07 26.21 -13.92
N GLY A 433 -2.39 25.99 -14.05
CA GLY A 433 -3.38 27.03 -13.80
C GLY A 433 -3.19 28.20 -14.76
N GLU A 434 -2.79 29.35 -14.24
CA GLU A 434 -2.58 30.59 -15.03
C GLU A 434 -1.34 30.57 -15.93
N LEU A 435 -0.42 29.62 -15.74
CA LEU A 435 0.81 29.46 -16.52
C LEU A 435 1.66 30.74 -16.56
N THR A 436 1.92 31.35 -15.40
CA THR A 436 2.64 32.64 -15.32
C THR A 436 4.06 32.57 -15.89
N ALA A 437 4.73 31.41 -15.81
CA ALA A 437 6.04 31.20 -16.43
C ALA A 437 5.96 31.23 -17.96
N VAL A 438 4.90 30.66 -18.53
CA VAL A 438 4.62 30.71 -19.98
C VAL A 438 4.28 32.14 -20.41
N ARG A 439 3.47 32.85 -19.61
CA ARG A 439 3.12 34.25 -19.86
C ARG A 439 4.37 35.13 -19.94
N GLN A 440 5.30 34.94 -18.99
CA GLN A 440 6.56 35.66 -18.94
C GLN A 440 7.45 35.35 -20.16
N ASP A 441 7.64 34.06 -20.49
CA ASP A 441 8.45 33.63 -21.63
C ASP A 441 7.89 34.15 -22.96
N TRP A 442 6.56 34.11 -23.13
CA TRP A 442 5.89 34.56 -24.34
C TRP A 442 5.67 36.07 -24.40
N GLN A 443 6.06 36.81 -23.34
CA GLN A 443 5.92 38.26 -23.20
C GLN A 443 4.48 38.75 -23.42
N LEU A 444 3.49 38.02 -22.89
CA LEU A 444 2.08 38.39 -23.06
C LEU A 444 1.63 39.39 -22.00
N ASN A 445 0.70 40.26 -22.38
CA ASN A 445 -0.02 41.14 -21.46
C ASN A 445 -0.99 40.35 -20.58
N SER A 446 -1.50 40.96 -19.50
CA SER A 446 -2.36 40.27 -18.52
C SER A 446 -3.70 39.80 -19.08
N ASP A 447 -4.21 40.44 -20.14
CA ASP A 447 -5.50 40.16 -20.78
C ASP A 447 -5.42 39.09 -21.89
N GLU A 448 -4.21 38.72 -22.32
CA GLU A 448 -4.02 37.71 -23.36
C GLU A 448 -4.24 36.28 -22.82
N SER A 449 -5.05 35.48 -23.50
CA SER A 449 -5.33 34.09 -23.10
C SER A 449 -4.22 33.13 -23.56
N ILE A 450 -3.88 32.15 -22.72
CA ILE A 450 -2.95 31.06 -23.06
C ILE A 450 -3.75 29.81 -23.40
N GLN A 451 -3.67 29.36 -24.65
CA GLN A 451 -4.25 28.10 -25.11
C GLN A 451 -3.17 27.01 -25.11
N TRP A 452 -2.96 26.37 -23.96
CA TRP A 452 -1.94 25.34 -23.77
C TRP A 452 -2.51 23.93 -23.88
N ASN A 453 -1.81 23.03 -24.57
CA ASN A 453 -2.13 21.61 -24.58
C ASN A 453 -0.87 20.75 -24.75
N SER A 454 -1.00 19.45 -24.46
CA SER A 454 0.04 18.45 -24.66
C SER A 454 -0.47 17.29 -25.53
N PHE A 455 0.43 16.73 -26.36
CA PHE A 455 0.13 15.70 -27.33
C PHE A 455 1.16 14.59 -27.27
N VAL A 456 0.70 13.35 -27.09
CA VAL A 456 1.53 12.16 -27.30
C VAL A 456 1.52 11.83 -28.78
N VAL A 457 2.69 11.77 -29.41
CA VAL A 457 2.84 11.50 -30.84
C VAL A 457 3.83 10.36 -31.06
N ARG A 458 3.51 9.47 -32.01
CA ARG A 458 4.44 8.44 -32.47
C ARG A 458 5.39 9.02 -33.51
N SER A 459 6.57 9.43 -33.07
CA SER A 459 7.63 10.01 -33.91
C SER A 459 8.97 9.85 -33.19
N ASP A 460 10.05 9.78 -33.96
CA ASP A 460 11.38 10.06 -33.44
C ASP A 460 11.50 11.54 -33.03
N ALA A 461 12.41 11.81 -32.09
CA ALA A 461 12.67 13.15 -31.56
C ALA A 461 13.31 14.07 -32.62
N GLN A 462 14.24 13.52 -33.41
CA GLN A 462 15.02 14.27 -34.40
C GLN A 462 14.14 14.95 -35.47
N ALA A 463 13.09 14.26 -35.95
CA ALA A 463 12.15 14.82 -36.92
C ALA A 463 11.29 15.94 -36.31
N ILE A 464 10.99 15.87 -35.01
CA ILE A 464 10.31 16.95 -34.29
C ILE A 464 11.27 18.13 -34.11
N GLU A 465 12.48 17.88 -33.61
CA GLU A 465 13.52 18.89 -33.36
C GLU A 465 13.87 19.69 -34.61
N ALA A 466 13.98 19.04 -35.76
CA ALA A 466 14.25 19.69 -37.04
C ALA A 466 13.16 20.70 -37.45
N LEU A 467 11.91 20.50 -37.00
CA LEU A 467 10.79 21.39 -37.31
C LEU A 467 10.55 22.45 -36.24
N LEU A 468 10.95 22.24 -34.98
CA LEU A 468 10.68 23.16 -33.87
C LEU A 468 11.00 24.64 -34.17
N PRO A 469 12.10 25.00 -34.87
CA PRO A 469 12.38 26.40 -35.22
C PRO A 469 11.29 27.10 -36.06
N GLU A 470 10.50 26.34 -36.85
CA GLU A 470 9.37 26.87 -37.64
C GLU A 470 8.10 27.09 -36.80
N PHE A 471 8.05 26.55 -35.57
CA PHE A 471 6.85 26.44 -34.75
C PHE A 471 7.09 27.04 -33.36
N PRO A 472 7.17 28.39 -33.24
CA PRO A 472 7.39 29.05 -31.97
C PRO A 472 6.27 28.69 -30.97
N ARG A 473 6.64 28.50 -29.70
CA ARG A 473 5.73 28.10 -28.61
C ARG A 473 5.24 26.65 -28.68
N ALA A 474 5.81 25.81 -29.54
CA ALA A 474 5.76 24.36 -29.40
C ALA A 474 7.09 23.87 -28.83
N TYR A 475 7.03 22.87 -27.94
CA TYR A 475 8.21 22.33 -27.26
C TYR A 475 8.15 20.79 -27.31
N LEU A 476 9.31 20.17 -27.53
CA LEU A 476 9.50 18.75 -27.25
C LEU A 476 9.75 18.58 -25.75
N ALA A 477 8.72 18.15 -25.03
CA ALA A 477 8.77 18.06 -23.57
C ALA A 477 9.39 16.74 -23.10
N ILE A 478 9.06 15.62 -23.75
CA ILE A 478 9.53 14.29 -23.32
C ILE A 478 9.83 13.39 -24.52
N ILE A 479 10.94 12.67 -24.46
CA ILE A 479 11.34 11.59 -25.38
C ILE A 479 11.18 10.25 -24.65
N GLN A 480 10.34 9.35 -25.17
CA GLN A 480 9.96 8.10 -24.49
C GLN A 480 9.76 6.93 -25.47
N GLY A 481 10.87 6.43 -26.00
CA GLY A 481 10.91 5.32 -26.95
C GLY A 481 10.45 5.73 -28.34
N ASP A 482 9.47 5.01 -28.88
CA ASP A 482 8.88 5.30 -30.19
C ASP A 482 7.81 6.41 -30.16
N THR A 483 7.65 7.07 -29.02
CA THR A 483 6.74 8.19 -28.83
C THR A 483 7.44 9.38 -28.17
N CYS A 484 6.94 10.58 -28.47
CA CYS A 484 7.35 11.84 -27.87
C CYS A 484 6.12 12.57 -27.30
N VAL A 485 6.36 13.48 -26.36
CA VAL A 485 5.34 14.42 -25.85
C VAL A 485 5.67 15.82 -26.35
N LEU A 486 4.78 16.37 -27.15
CA LEU A 486 4.77 17.79 -27.49
C LEU A 486 3.92 18.55 -26.49
N ALA A 487 4.36 19.72 -26.06
CA ALA A 487 3.56 20.62 -25.22
C ALA A 487 3.78 22.06 -25.67
N GLY A 488 2.78 22.92 -25.45
CA GLY A 488 2.88 24.33 -25.84
C GLY A 488 1.54 24.92 -26.28
N CYS A 489 1.62 25.96 -27.11
CA CYS A 489 0.45 26.53 -27.75
C CYS A 489 -0.26 25.48 -28.61
N GLU A 490 -1.54 25.25 -28.36
CA GLU A 490 -2.31 24.17 -29.00
C GLU A 490 -2.29 24.27 -30.53
N SER A 491 -2.53 25.47 -31.06
CA SER A 491 -2.57 25.70 -32.51
C SER A 491 -1.19 25.46 -33.15
N THR A 492 -0.11 25.91 -32.51
CA THR A 492 1.26 25.66 -32.97
C THR A 492 1.60 24.17 -32.94
N CYS A 493 1.30 23.47 -31.84
CA CYS A 493 1.55 22.03 -31.73
C CYS A 493 0.80 21.25 -32.81
N ARG A 494 -0.46 21.59 -33.07
CA ARG A 494 -1.26 20.97 -34.14
C ARG A 494 -0.69 21.28 -35.53
N ALA A 495 -0.20 22.49 -35.76
CA ALA A 495 0.44 22.87 -37.02
C ALA A 495 1.75 22.08 -37.25
N LEU A 496 2.57 21.91 -36.22
CA LEU A 496 3.77 21.07 -36.25
C LEU A 496 3.40 19.63 -36.58
N LEU A 497 2.42 19.04 -35.86
CA LEU A 497 1.95 17.67 -36.12
C LEU A 497 1.44 17.49 -37.56
N LYS A 498 0.71 18.48 -38.09
CA LYS A 498 0.24 18.49 -39.48
C LYS A 498 1.41 18.52 -40.47
N LYS A 499 2.42 19.36 -40.23
CA LYS A 499 3.64 19.45 -41.05
C LYS A 499 4.45 18.15 -41.02
N LEU A 500 4.55 17.53 -39.85
CA LEU A 500 5.19 16.24 -39.62
C LEU A 500 4.40 15.08 -40.27
N GLY A 501 3.13 15.29 -40.63
CA GLY A 501 2.26 14.25 -41.19
C GLY A 501 1.87 13.18 -40.17
N LYS A 502 1.83 13.53 -38.88
CA LYS A 502 1.54 12.60 -37.77
C LYS A 502 0.31 13.04 -37.00
N ARG A 503 -0.39 12.06 -36.42
CA ARG A 503 -1.49 12.30 -35.48
C ARG A 503 -0.95 12.30 -34.05
N GLY A 504 -1.18 13.38 -33.31
CA GLY A 504 -0.99 13.43 -31.87
C GLY A 504 -2.29 13.09 -31.13
N ILE A 505 -2.18 12.32 -30.05
CA ILE A 505 -3.28 12.08 -29.09
C ILE A 505 -3.17 13.16 -28.03
N ALA A 506 -4.22 13.98 -27.87
CA ALA A 506 -4.25 15.00 -26.84
C ALA A 506 -4.21 14.32 -25.46
N ALA A 507 -3.21 14.67 -24.66
CA ALA A 507 -3.11 14.24 -23.27
C ALA A 507 -3.89 15.19 -22.33
N ASN A 508 -4.24 16.39 -22.81
CA ASN A 508 -4.99 17.43 -22.08
C ASN A 508 -4.38 17.77 -20.72
N ARG A 509 -3.06 17.56 -20.56
CA ARG A 509 -2.34 17.99 -19.37
C ARG A 509 -1.93 19.44 -19.57
N VAL A 510 -2.46 20.32 -18.73
CA VAL A 510 -2.11 21.74 -18.70
C VAL A 510 -0.93 21.94 -17.75
N THR A 511 0.26 21.56 -18.20
CA THR A 511 1.51 21.83 -17.49
C THR A 511 2.65 22.22 -18.42
N ALA A 512 3.47 23.18 -17.99
CA ALA A 512 4.67 23.66 -18.68
C ALA A 512 5.98 22.99 -18.22
N MET A 513 5.92 21.94 -17.39
CA MET A 513 7.12 21.16 -17.04
C MET A 513 7.83 20.62 -18.29
N HIS A 514 9.15 20.50 -18.19
CA HIS A 514 10.04 20.03 -19.26
C HIS A 514 10.05 20.91 -20.51
N THR A 515 9.71 22.20 -20.38
CA THR A 515 9.71 23.16 -21.49
C THR A 515 10.48 24.42 -21.12
N THR A 516 10.95 25.17 -22.12
CA THR A 516 11.73 26.41 -21.95
C THR A 516 11.07 27.41 -20.98
N PRO A 517 9.74 27.66 -21.00
CA PRO A 517 9.09 28.51 -20.00
C PRO A 517 9.41 28.18 -18.53
N ALA A 518 9.55 26.89 -18.20
CA ALA A 518 9.82 26.45 -16.83
C ALA A 518 11.22 26.84 -16.34
N LEU A 519 12.18 27.21 -17.22
CA LEU A 519 13.52 27.65 -16.82
C LEU A 519 13.49 28.86 -15.87
N SER A 520 12.49 29.73 -16.01
CA SER A 520 12.27 30.87 -15.10
C SER A 520 12.07 30.45 -13.63
N GLN A 521 11.68 29.19 -13.38
CA GLN A 521 11.40 28.63 -12.07
C GLN A 521 12.55 27.79 -11.50
N HIS A 522 13.66 27.65 -12.23
CA HIS A 522 14.75 26.72 -11.87
C HIS A 522 15.27 26.93 -10.45
N SER A 523 15.61 28.19 -10.10
CA SER A 523 16.10 28.53 -8.76
C SER A 523 15.08 28.23 -7.66
N GLN A 524 13.80 28.52 -7.90
CA GLN A 524 12.72 28.27 -6.95
C GLN A 524 12.46 26.77 -6.78
N VAL A 525 12.58 25.98 -7.84
CA VAL A 525 12.47 24.52 -7.78
C VAL A 525 13.65 23.92 -7.00
N ARG A 526 14.88 24.42 -7.20
CA ARG A 526 16.03 24.00 -6.39
C ARG A 526 15.81 24.34 -4.91
N GLU A 527 15.39 25.56 -4.59
CA GLU A 527 15.09 25.94 -3.20
C GLU A 527 14.01 25.02 -2.59
N PHE A 528 12.93 24.77 -3.35
CA PHE A 528 11.85 23.88 -2.93
C PHE A 528 12.33 22.47 -2.58
N TYR A 529 13.22 21.89 -3.38
CA TYR A 529 13.73 20.53 -3.16
C TYR A 529 14.99 20.45 -2.32
N THR A 530 15.47 21.56 -1.75
CA THR A 530 16.57 21.57 -0.78
C THR A 530 16.08 21.04 0.56
N GLN A 531 16.01 19.71 0.67
CA GLN A 531 15.45 18.99 1.80
C GLN A 531 16.54 18.41 2.72
N SER A 532 16.23 18.31 4.02
CA SER A 532 17.12 17.65 4.97
C SER A 532 17.18 16.14 4.71
N LEU A 533 18.40 15.61 4.74
CA LEU A 533 18.65 14.19 4.53
C LEU A 533 18.68 13.42 5.85
N PHE A 534 18.53 12.10 5.79
CA PHE A 534 18.87 11.22 6.92
C PHE A 534 20.39 11.20 7.18
N ASP A 535 20.77 10.98 8.44
CA ASP A 535 22.18 10.86 8.83
C ASP A 535 22.83 9.61 8.23
N GLU A 536 22.06 8.53 8.09
CA GLU A 536 22.46 7.28 7.45
C GLU A 536 21.76 7.13 6.09
N LEU A 537 22.54 7.30 5.01
CA LEU A 537 22.05 7.20 3.64
C LEU A 537 22.24 5.78 3.06
N PRO A 538 21.37 5.34 2.12
CA PRO A 538 21.52 4.05 1.45
C PRO A 538 22.82 4.01 0.63
N LYS A 539 23.77 3.16 1.05
CA LYS A 539 25.10 3.05 0.42
C LYS A 539 25.14 2.13 -0.80
N HIS A 540 24.18 1.22 -0.93
CA HIS A 540 24.16 0.18 -1.96
C HIS A 540 23.33 0.57 -3.19
N ILE A 541 22.49 1.60 -3.07
CA ILE A 541 21.60 2.05 -4.15
C ILE A 541 22.33 3.09 -4.99
N ARG A 542 22.37 2.87 -6.31
CA ARG A 542 22.79 3.90 -7.26
C ARG A 542 21.58 4.65 -7.81
N PHE A 543 21.51 5.93 -7.52
CA PHE A 543 20.47 6.84 -8.01
C PHE A 543 20.86 7.41 -9.38
N ILE A 544 19.97 7.26 -10.36
CA ILE A 544 20.19 7.70 -11.74
C ILE A 544 19.14 8.75 -12.09
N SER A 545 19.61 9.95 -12.44
CA SER A 545 18.78 11.10 -12.83
C SER A 545 18.97 11.42 -14.31
N ALA A 546 17.92 11.96 -14.94
CA ALA A 546 18.00 12.48 -16.31
C ALA A 546 18.98 13.66 -16.42
N ALA A 547 19.10 14.49 -15.37
CA ALA A 547 20.06 15.59 -15.32
C ALA A 547 21.53 15.13 -15.41
N GLY A 548 21.82 13.88 -15.02
CA GLY A 548 23.17 13.29 -15.10
C GLY A 548 23.54 12.76 -16.49
N LEU A 549 22.61 12.70 -17.44
CA LEU A 549 22.86 12.13 -18.77
C LEU A 549 24.01 12.80 -19.56
N PRO A 550 24.17 14.14 -19.55
CA PRO A 550 25.26 14.79 -20.29
C PRO A 550 26.66 14.41 -19.79
N THR A 551 26.80 14.08 -18.50
CA THR A 551 28.10 13.77 -17.88
C THR A 551 28.31 12.27 -17.67
N GLY A 552 27.23 11.47 -17.66
CA GLY A 552 27.26 10.04 -17.33
C GLY A 552 27.60 9.75 -15.86
N ALA A 553 27.71 10.80 -15.02
CA ALA A 553 28.09 10.67 -13.63
C ALA A 553 26.85 10.43 -12.73
N PRO A 554 26.97 9.64 -11.64
CA PRO A 554 25.92 9.53 -10.64
C PRO A 554 25.73 10.88 -9.92
N ILE A 555 24.52 11.12 -9.44
CA ILE A 555 24.23 12.30 -8.62
C ILE A 555 24.84 12.10 -7.23
N ASN A 556 25.55 13.11 -6.72
CA ASN A 556 25.99 13.11 -5.33
C ASN A 556 24.77 13.14 -4.41
N ILE A 557 24.74 12.27 -3.40
CA ILE A 557 23.62 12.19 -2.45
C ILE A 557 23.83 13.23 -1.34
N ASP A 558 23.70 14.49 -1.72
CA ASP A 558 23.62 15.64 -0.83
C ASP A 558 22.42 16.51 -1.20
N SER A 559 21.96 17.34 -0.26
CA SER A 559 20.71 18.11 -0.41
C SER A 559 20.73 19.02 -1.65
N ASP A 560 21.86 19.67 -1.92
CA ASP A 560 21.98 20.64 -3.00
C ASP A 560 22.07 19.96 -4.37
N SER A 561 22.87 18.90 -4.48
CA SER A 561 23.00 18.11 -5.71
C SER A 561 21.68 17.45 -6.12
N ILE A 562 20.91 16.93 -5.16
CA ILE A 562 19.57 16.36 -5.40
C ILE A 562 18.60 17.46 -5.86
N ALA A 563 18.58 18.59 -5.18
CA ALA A 563 17.71 19.70 -5.52
C ALA A 563 18.02 20.26 -6.93
N LEU A 564 19.31 20.37 -7.26
CA LEU A 564 19.76 20.80 -8.58
C LEU A 564 19.35 19.79 -9.66
N SER A 565 19.52 18.48 -9.43
CA SER A 565 19.14 17.47 -10.43
C SER A 565 17.65 17.51 -10.73
N ILE A 566 16.82 17.67 -9.70
CA ILE A 566 15.37 17.81 -9.88
C ILE A 566 15.03 19.09 -10.65
N ALA A 567 15.66 20.23 -10.32
CA ALA A 567 15.43 21.49 -11.02
C ALA A 567 15.84 21.42 -12.50
N ASP A 568 16.99 20.83 -12.81
CA ASP A 568 17.47 20.63 -14.18
C ASP A 568 16.50 19.75 -14.99
N THR A 569 16.10 18.61 -14.42
CA THR A 569 15.11 17.70 -15.04
C THR A 569 13.75 18.38 -15.21
N PHE A 570 13.29 19.17 -14.22
CA PHE A 570 11.99 19.85 -14.24
C PHE A 570 11.89 20.89 -15.35
N CYS A 571 12.99 21.62 -15.63
CA CYS A 571 13.00 22.73 -16.57
C CYS A 571 13.43 22.35 -18.01
N SER A 572 13.95 21.14 -18.21
CA SER A 572 14.51 20.69 -19.49
C SER A 572 13.71 19.54 -20.09
N THR A 573 13.84 19.33 -21.41
CA THR A 573 13.28 18.15 -22.09
C THR A 573 13.73 16.88 -21.38
N LEU A 574 12.77 16.03 -20.99
CA LEU A 574 13.08 14.75 -20.35
C LEU A 574 13.36 13.69 -21.42
N ASP A 575 14.60 13.23 -21.51
CA ASP A 575 14.95 12.06 -22.33
C ASP A 575 14.90 10.77 -21.50
N PHE A 576 13.70 10.20 -21.40
CA PHE A 576 13.50 8.94 -20.69
C PHE A 576 14.14 7.75 -21.42
N THR A 577 14.28 7.84 -22.74
CA THR A 577 14.92 6.78 -23.55
C THR A 577 16.39 6.67 -23.21
N ALA A 578 17.10 7.80 -23.20
CA ALA A 578 18.49 7.89 -22.79
C ALA A 578 18.68 7.50 -21.31
N LEU A 579 17.73 7.85 -20.44
CA LEU A 579 17.76 7.45 -19.03
C LEU A 579 17.74 5.92 -18.87
N ILE A 580 16.86 5.22 -19.57
CA ILE A 580 16.82 3.75 -19.56
C ILE A 580 18.09 3.15 -20.18
N GLN A 581 18.57 3.71 -21.29
CA GLN A 581 19.83 3.29 -21.91
C GLN A 581 21.01 3.41 -20.93
N SER A 582 21.12 4.54 -20.23
CA SER A 582 22.14 4.78 -19.20
C SER A 582 22.02 3.79 -18.04
N ALA A 583 20.80 3.56 -17.51
CA ALA A 583 20.59 2.59 -16.44
C ALA A 583 21.08 1.18 -16.82
N ARG A 584 20.78 0.73 -18.05
CA ARG A 584 21.25 -0.57 -18.56
C ARG A 584 22.77 -0.65 -18.66
N GLN A 585 23.41 0.42 -19.16
CA GLN A 585 24.88 0.51 -19.21
C GLN A 585 25.50 0.45 -17.82
N GLN A 586 24.83 1.02 -16.82
CA GLN A 586 25.29 1.03 -15.43
C GLN A 586 25.04 -0.28 -14.67
N GLY A 587 24.26 -1.21 -15.25
CA GLY A 587 24.05 -2.54 -14.69
C GLY A 587 22.60 -2.92 -14.40
N ALA A 588 21.63 -2.01 -14.59
CA ALA A 588 20.22 -2.34 -14.42
C ALA A 588 19.79 -3.41 -15.45
N ARG A 589 19.03 -4.42 -15.00
CA ARG A 589 18.54 -5.55 -15.80
C ARG A 589 17.05 -5.79 -15.60
N LEU A 590 16.58 -5.66 -14.37
CA LEU A 590 15.20 -5.87 -13.97
C LEU A 590 14.60 -4.54 -13.50
N PHE A 591 13.64 -3.99 -14.24
CA PHE A 591 13.01 -2.72 -13.93
C PHE A 591 11.69 -2.97 -13.21
N VAL A 592 11.64 -2.68 -11.91
CA VAL A 592 10.44 -2.79 -11.10
C VAL A 592 9.80 -1.41 -11.00
N GLU A 593 8.64 -1.21 -11.63
CA GLU A 593 7.86 0.03 -11.49
C GLU A 593 7.17 0.04 -10.13
N VAL A 594 7.53 1.03 -9.29
CA VAL A 594 7.06 1.18 -7.91
C VAL A 594 6.23 2.45 -7.78
N GLY A 595 4.96 2.33 -8.12
CA GLY A 595 3.97 3.40 -8.05
C GLY A 595 2.63 2.95 -8.61
N ALA A 596 1.65 3.86 -8.66
CA ALA A 596 0.35 3.56 -9.25
C ALA A 596 0.47 3.30 -10.76
N ASP A 597 -0.34 2.36 -11.26
CA ASP A 597 -0.39 1.89 -12.64
C ASP A 597 0.93 1.27 -13.16
N ARG A 598 0.93 0.82 -14.43
CA ARG A 598 2.06 0.17 -15.11
C ARG A 598 2.56 0.91 -16.36
N GLN A 599 2.38 2.23 -16.37
CA GLN A 599 2.65 3.05 -17.55
C GLN A 599 4.14 3.04 -17.89
N THR A 600 5.00 3.21 -16.89
CA THR A 600 6.45 3.29 -17.10
C THR A 600 7.04 1.96 -17.53
N SER A 601 6.55 0.84 -17.01
CA SER A 601 6.87 -0.53 -17.48
C SER A 601 6.55 -0.67 -18.95
N THR A 602 5.37 -0.20 -19.37
CA THR A 602 4.93 -0.25 -20.79
C THR A 602 5.85 0.58 -21.69
N LEU A 603 6.35 1.72 -21.22
CA LEU A 603 7.31 2.55 -21.96
C LEU A 603 8.67 1.88 -22.06
N ILE A 604 9.17 1.30 -20.96
CA ILE A 604 10.44 0.57 -20.93
C ILE A 604 10.39 -0.64 -21.87
N ASP A 605 9.28 -1.40 -21.89
CA ASP A 605 9.09 -2.50 -22.82
C ASP A 605 9.12 -2.06 -24.29
N LYS A 606 8.61 -0.87 -24.60
CA LYS A 606 8.70 -0.29 -25.95
C LYS A 606 10.13 0.12 -26.27
N ILE A 607 10.82 0.78 -25.36
CA ILE A 607 12.24 1.18 -25.52
C ILE A 607 13.10 -0.06 -25.77
N ASN A 608 12.96 -1.11 -24.95
CA ASN A 608 13.72 -2.35 -25.09
C ASN A 608 13.44 -3.07 -26.42
N ARG A 609 12.19 -3.01 -26.93
CA ARG A 609 11.86 -3.54 -28.26
C ARG A 609 12.46 -2.72 -29.39
N SER A 610 12.37 -1.39 -29.33
CA SER A 610 12.97 -0.49 -30.33
C SER A 610 14.49 -0.66 -30.40
N ASP A 611 15.13 -0.89 -29.26
CA ASP A 611 16.56 -1.13 -29.15
C ASP A 611 16.97 -2.58 -29.50
N ASN A 612 16.01 -3.47 -29.81
CA ASN A 612 16.22 -4.90 -30.09
C ASN A 612 16.92 -5.67 -28.94
N VAL A 613 16.57 -5.35 -27.69
CA VAL A 613 17.12 -6.00 -26.48
C VAL A 613 16.04 -6.54 -25.54
N ALA A 614 14.81 -6.74 -26.02
CA ALA A 614 13.68 -7.17 -25.21
C ALA A 614 13.92 -8.49 -24.43
N ASP A 615 14.74 -9.40 -24.96
CA ASP A 615 15.05 -10.68 -24.30
C ASP A 615 16.10 -10.56 -23.18
N GLN A 616 16.74 -9.38 -23.03
CA GLN A 616 17.81 -9.14 -22.05
C GLN A 616 17.33 -8.40 -20.80
N TYR A 617 16.18 -7.73 -20.88
CA TYR A 617 15.66 -6.85 -19.84
C TYR A 617 14.20 -7.16 -19.56
N CYS A 618 13.81 -7.18 -18.30
CA CYS A 618 12.44 -7.46 -17.88
C CYS A 618 11.87 -6.26 -17.11
N THR A 619 10.57 -6.02 -17.30
CA THR A 619 9.80 -5.04 -16.53
C THR A 619 8.78 -5.74 -15.64
N ILE A 620 8.65 -5.28 -14.40
CA ILE A 620 7.68 -5.78 -13.43
C ILE A 620 6.95 -4.57 -12.85
N ALA A 621 5.63 -4.56 -12.94
CA ALA A 621 4.83 -3.52 -12.28
C ALA A 621 4.32 -4.02 -10.92
N SER A 622 4.46 -3.20 -9.88
CA SER A 622 3.86 -3.49 -8.56
C SER A 622 2.36 -3.20 -8.50
N ASN A 623 1.84 -2.43 -9.46
CA ASN A 623 0.44 -2.06 -9.56
C ASN A 623 0.01 -1.91 -11.03
N ALA A 624 -1.28 -2.02 -11.32
CA ALA A 624 -1.81 -1.89 -12.67
C ALA A 624 -3.27 -1.43 -12.63
N LYS A 625 -3.57 -0.31 -13.29
CA LYS A 625 -4.93 0.22 -13.32
C LYS A 625 -5.89 -0.77 -13.98
N GLY A 626 -7.06 -0.94 -13.37
CA GLY A 626 -8.10 -1.87 -13.85
C GLY A 626 -7.87 -3.32 -13.47
N GLY A 627 -6.76 -3.65 -12.80
CA GLY A 627 -6.55 -4.91 -12.11
C GLY A 627 -6.91 -4.80 -10.63
N ASP A 628 -7.02 -5.96 -9.98
CA ASP A 628 -7.03 -6.06 -8.52
C ASP A 628 -5.62 -5.80 -7.97
N ASP A 629 -5.51 -4.93 -6.95
CA ASP A 629 -4.22 -4.48 -6.43
C ASP A 629 -3.45 -5.63 -5.75
N VAL A 630 -4.16 -6.50 -5.02
CA VAL A 630 -3.57 -7.66 -4.32
C VAL A 630 -3.07 -8.70 -5.33
N VAL A 631 -3.88 -9.02 -6.34
CA VAL A 631 -3.48 -9.92 -7.43
C VAL A 631 -2.28 -9.37 -8.19
N THR A 632 -2.23 -8.05 -8.44
CA THR A 632 -1.10 -7.44 -9.14
C THR A 632 0.18 -7.48 -8.31
N LEU A 633 0.09 -7.24 -7.00
CA LEU A 633 1.21 -7.42 -6.08
C LEU A 633 1.70 -8.88 -6.06
N ILE A 634 0.80 -9.86 -5.98
CA ILE A 634 1.15 -11.29 -6.01
C ILE A 634 1.86 -11.65 -7.33
N LYS A 635 1.42 -11.10 -8.47
CA LYS A 635 2.10 -11.24 -9.76
C LYS A 635 3.49 -10.60 -9.78
N CYS A 636 3.66 -9.46 -9.11
CA CYS A 636 4.96 -8.82 -8.93
C CYS A 636 5.91 -9.74 -8.14
N ILE A 637 5.47 -10.23 -6.97
CA ILE A 637 6.25 -11.15 -6.13
C ILE A 637 6.60 -12.45 -6.87
N GLY A 638 5.64 -13.04 -7.59
CA GLY A 638 5.89 -14.23 -8.40
C GLY A 638 7.02 -14.03 -9.40
N GLN A 639 7.01 -12.92 -10.15
CA GLN A 639 8.08 -12.62 -11.09
C GLN A 639 9.42 -12.41 -10.38
N LEU A 640 9.46 -11.70 -9.24
CA LEU A 640 10.68 -11.52 -8.45
C LEU A 640 11.27 -12.85 -7.95
N ILE A 641 10.43 -13.81 -7.55
CA ILE A 641 10.85 -15.18 -7.19
C ILE A 641 11.48 -15.90 -8.39
N THR A 642 10.88 -15.80 -9.58
CA THR A 642 11.44 -16.44 -10.79
C THR A 642 12.77 -15.83 -11.21
N HIS A 643 12.97 -14.54 -10.94
CA HIS A 643 14.25 -13.85 -11.12
C HIS A 643 15.22 -14.07 -9.97
N GLN A 644 14.81 -14.78 -8.91
CA GLN A 644 15.60 -15.09 -7.72
C GLN A 644 16.13 -13.83 -7.04
N ILE A 645 15.31 -12.79 -7.01
CA ILE A 645 15.62 -11.60 -6.21
C ILE A 645 15.51 -11.98 -4.73
N PRO A 646 16.51 -11.66 -3.89
CA PRO A 646 16.40 -11.86 -2.46
C PRO A 646 15.17 -11.14 -1.92
N LEU A 647 14.24 -11.90 -1.35
CA LEU A 647 12.98 -11.41 -0.81
C LEU A 647 12.50 -12.31 0.33
N SER A 648 11.43 -11.89 0.99
CA SER A 648 10.72 -12.64 2.01
C SER A 648 9.30 -12.92 1.54
N VAL A 649 8.87 -14.18 1.60
CA VAL A 649 7.45 -14.57 1.42
C VAL A 649 6.70 -14.68 2.75
N GLU A 650 7.29 -14.21 3.85
CA GLU A 650 6.70 -14.24 5.19
C GLU A 650 5.27 -13.65 5.25
N PRO A 651 4.95 -12.52 4.56
CA PRO A 651 3.58 -12.01 4.56
C PRO A 651 2.55 -13.00 3.98
N LEU A 652 2.95 -13.83 3.00
CA LEU A 652 2.08 -14.87 2.41
C LEU A 652 1.91 -16.03 3.40
N ILE A 653 3.01 -16.45 4.06
CA ILE A 653 3.02 -17.55 5.02
C ILE A 653 2.17 -17.21 6.25
N GLN A 654 2.35 -16.04 6.85
CA GLN A 654 1.63 -15.64 8.06
C GLN A 654 0.11 -15.53 7.82
N GLY A 655 -0.29 -14.95 6.68
CA GLY A 655 -1.71 -14.90 6.30
C GLY A 655 -2.34 -16.29 6.20
N LEU A 656 -1.65 -17.24 5.56
CA LEU A 656 -2.12 -18.64 5.46
C LEU A 656 -2.13 -19.34 6.82
N LYS A 657 -1.08 -19.18 7.62
CA LYS A 657 -0.99 -19.75 8.98
C LYS A 657 -2.18 -19.32 9.83
N GLN A 658 -2.54 -18.05 9.73
CA GLN A 658 -3.68 -17.53 10.45
C GLN A 658 -5.00 -18.11 9.95
N GLN A 659 -5.22 -18.16 8.63
CA GLN A 659 -6.41 -18.77 8.04
C GLN A 659 -6.58 -20.23 8.50
N ILE A 660 -5.48 -21.00 8.50
CA ILE A 660 -5.44 -22.39 8.98
C ILE A 660 -5.81 -22.47 10.46
N THR A 661 -5.27 -21.57 11.30
CA THR A 661 -5.54 -21.55 12.74
C THR A 661 -7.01 -21.25 13.02
N THR A 662 -7.58 -20.25 12.36
CA THR A 662 -8.99 -19.88 12.50
C THR A 662 -9.92 -21.01 12.06
N ALA A 663 -9.64 -21.67 10.92
CA ALA A 663 -10.44 -22.79 10.45
C ALA A 663 -10.41 -24.00 11.40
N LYS A 664 -9.25 -24.30 12.01
CA LYS A 664 -9.11 -25.36 13.04
C LYS A 664 -9.89 -25.04 14.32
N GLN A 665 -9.91 -23.78 14.73
CA GLN A 665 -10.70 -23.33 15.89
C GLN A 665 -12.22 -23.45 15.64
N LEU A 666 -12.68 -23.11 14.43
CA LEU A 666 -14.09 -23.21 14.04
C LEU A 666 -14.58 -24.66 13.90
N SER A 667 -13.70 -25.58 13.48
CA SER A 667 -14.03 -27.01 13.34
C SER A 667 -13.95 -27.80 14.66
N GLY A 668 -13.63 -27.15 15.79
CA GLY A 668 -13.48 -27.82 17.09
C GLY A 668 -12.25 -28.73 17.19
N VAL A 669 -11.35 -28.66 16.21
CA VAL A 669 -10.09 -29.42 16.18
C VAL A 669 -9.00 -28.58 16.85
N SER A 670 -9.17 -28.26 18.14
CA SER A 670 -8.03 -27.82 18.94
C SER A 670 -7.18 -29.05 19.24
N GLN A 671 -6.00 -29.14 18.61
CA GLN A 671 -4.97 -30.03 19.12
C GLN A 671 -4.54 -29.50 20.48
N GLY A 672 -5.00 -30.17 21.54
CA GLY A 672 -4.25 -30.23 22.79
C GLY A 672 -2.92 -30.90 22.50
N SER A 673 -1.88 -30.10 22.32
CA SER A 673 -0.49 -30.54 22.43
C SER A 673 0.38 -29.31 22.66
N ALA A 674 0.46 -28.89 23.92
CA ALA A 674 1.56 -28.07 24.38
C ALA A 674 2.82 -28.96 24.32
N VAL A 675 3.65 -28.77 23.29
CA VAL A 675 4.96 -29.42 23.22
C VAL A 675 5.92 -28.57 24.04
N ASN A 676 6.40 -29.08 25.17
CA ASN A 676 7.48 -28.44 25.93
C ASN A 676 8.78 -28.47 25.10
N HIS A 677 9.74 -27.59 25.40
CA HIS A 677 11.03 -27.39 24.73
C HIS A 677 11.92 -28.65 24.58
N GLN A 678 11.48 -29.82 25.05
CA GLN A 678 12.17 -31.10 24.95
C GLN A 678 11.45 -32.17 24.11
N GLY A 679 10.33 -31.84 23.46
CA GLY A 679 9.74 -32.72 22.44
C GLY A 679 9.05 -33.99 22.97
N GLU A 680 8.65 -34.03 24.24
CA GLU A 680 7.80 -35.09 24.78
C GLU A 680 6.36 -34.60 24.97
N LEU A 681 5.40 -35.48 24.65
CA LEU A 681 3.96 -35.27 24.81
C LEU A 681 3.60 -35.25 26.30
N VAL A 682 2.93 -34.17 26.75
CA VAL A 682 2.26 -34.12 28.06
C VAL A 682 0.79 -34.45 27.88
#